data_AF-A0AA51LRQ1-F1
#
_entry.id   AF-A0AA51LRQ1-F1
#
_cell.length_a   1.000
_cell.length_b   1.000
_cell.length_c   1.000
_cell.angle_alpha   90.00
_cell.angle_beta   90.00
_cell.angle_gamma   90.00
#
_symmetry.space_group_name_H-M   'P 1'
#
loop_
_entity.id
_entity.type
_entity.pdbx_description
1 polymer ?
#
loop_
_entity_poly.entity_id
_entity_poly.type
_entity_poly.pdbx_seq_one_letter_code
_entity_poly.pdbx_strand_id
1 'polypeptide(L)'
;MSTKVTGGASSAVAASSHAACARFRGTDPLITGVTRRKLAEQVGHSKGPQSAIPLLRWMRAMMFERLVRDNRFASEVVTVSVGALGLGRPQAVVVADAHIDTSKTASALDLAHNAAVTRGHATLIHQLAVPFLGLEGENATDTHPDFAVVAPKSPNSDGKSDGSWLIVGDAKDYQRVRAKIEDGRLLKGFLQVALGAESAAAWTKLPAGMDVHTFGILAVPRNSSLSPTAVIENLNDHREEVRMRVRERASEAAGFPPETRTNLPAHLAHLQAIYSPDTCPSCDMFMFCRAELQKSTNPADLLIELGVKPEVRTQAVGLIDGVTSVGKIPNSVRQQIEATLAGNGMLSGQRRLDPIGQSGTVNVVLAKSDGATLGVYGIAVQRVTKNAVEPWHVSVYDNPDSDATRRSIMKLLGRELNKAIAEQIKIDADAPAPVHLVVPDSTTADLLVSIADSVAGKELSRLRWERDKQQGRPALTYNGEPAVIPSYLPEKDRVAVSFLLEQDRARTMKARSTIVDLRRALASLVTAGGPTVNSLRLDYLAPWVDPSEPPIDHRALAELIEKSAHSVGAQLTPTQSNAIHHAFTGDKPGLPRPAKPSVYHDLIRTEIEYKTTVFDKASGILQTEFDLSKLQPAVRTVEADAQRLWRRRLDLHAFDLVRFDRTSRWWRNDVVPILEADDKFTAQVTALTNPLAAYDAAQDAGTRHLALARVINDAPLTLEIDSRRIGDESRIVALHQNGYALVETDEVTVQAQKGSFKLSHMPIGELTALGTHPRQYRWSPHHDPGFTVGDEVIVADFSWFSDNKSDVWLNMNRPSVDSSSAPKPTCTPDSFIDDPANHQWCCKPHEAAEAEWSDILADRRARGELNPQVWPPVLDSDAFDVNAADESLPDPADRPATQPPDELTMDDVE
;
A
#
# COMPACT_ATOMS: atom_id res chain seq x y z
N MET A 1 22.94 28.59 30.31
CA MET A 1 21.63 28.35 29.68
C MET A 1 21.24 26.92 29.98
N SER A 2 20.10 26.68 30.61
CA SER A 2 19.60 25.33 30.89
C SER A 2 19.16 24.70 29.57
N THR A 3 19.70 23.52 29.23
CA THR A 3 19.33 22.76 28.03
C THR A 3 17.82 22.51 28.00
N LYS A 4 17.14 22.94 26.91
CA LYS A 4 15.72 22.59 26.66
C LYS A 4 15.57 21.07 26.84
N VAL A 5 14.56 20.64 27.58
CA VAL A 5 14.10 19.25 27.58
C VAL A 5 13.60 18.98 26.17
N THR A 6 14.45 18.31 25.39
CA THR A 6 14.13 17.86 24.04
C THR A 6 12.91 16.93 24.10
N GLY A 7 11.99 17.02 23.14
CA GLY A 7 10.97 16.00 22.89
C GLY A 7 9.56 16.26 23.42
N GLY A 8 9.24 17.46 23.94
CA GLY A 8 7.85 17.84 24.29
C GLY A 8 6.87 17.56 23.14
N ALA A 9 7.15 18.09 21.95
CA ALA A 9 6.32 17.92 20.76
C ALA A 9 6.84 16.91 19.72
N SER A 10 7.77 16.00 20.07
CA SER A 10 8.18 14.97 19.11
C SER A 10 6.94 14.15 18.71
N SER A 11 6.74 13.98 17.40
CA SER A 11 5.60 13.40 16.65
C SER A 11 4.92 12.12 17.19
N ALA A 12 5.49 11.51 18.23
CA ALA A 12 5.13 10.22 18.80
C ALA A 12 4.02 10.24 19.88
N VAL A 13 3.45 11.40 20.25
CA VAL A 13 2.58 11.47 21.43
C VAL A 13 1.25 10.73 21.26
N ALA A 14 0.60 10.82 20.09
CA ALA A 14 -0.74 10.24 19.90
C ALA A 14 -0.82 9.13 18.83
N ALA A 15 0.10 9.13 17.85
CA ALA A 15 0.03 8.25 16.68
C ALA A 15 1.12 7.17 16.62
N SER A 16 1.98 7.06 17.64
CA SER A 16 3.07 6.09 17.57
C SER A 16 2.54 4.67 17.73
N SER A 17 2.85 3.81 16.75
CA SER A 17 2.64 2.36 16.83
C SER A 17 3.36 1.72 18.04
N HIS A 18 4.32 2.45 18.65
CA HIS A 18 5.12 2.01 19.78
C HIS A 18 4.57 2.43 21.15
N ALA A 19 3.47 3.19 21.19
CA ALA A 19 2.93 3.74 22.44
C ALA A 19 2.63 2.65 23.49
N ALA A 20 2.26 1.44 23.09
CA ALA A 20 2.03 0.33 24.03
C ALA A 20 3.31 -0.24 24.67
N CYS A 21 4.49 0.05 24.13
CA CYS A 21 5.75 -0.53 24.58
C CYS A 21 6.31 0.20 25.81
N ALA A 22 6.52 -0.51 26.92
CA ALA A 22 7.05 0.08 28.15
C ALA A 22 8.44 0.71 27.96
N ARG A 23 9.34 0.10 27.17
CA ARG A 23 10.63 0.71 26.83
C ARG A 23 10.48 1.97 25.99
N PHE A 24 9.57 1.99 25.02
CA PHE A 24 9.33 3.19 24.22
C PHE A 24 8.85 4.36 25.10
N ARG A 25 7.90 4.08 26.00
CA ARG A 25 7.39 5.04 26.99
C ARG A 25 8.46 5.45 28.01
N GLY A 26 9.20 4.51 28.59
CA GLY A 26 10.26 4.79 29.58
C GLY A 26 11.52 5.44 29.02
N THR A 27 11.67 5.48 27.68
CA THR A 27 12.73 6.22 26.98
C THR A 27 12.26 7.55 26.44
N ASP A 28 11.07 8.00 26.85
CA ASP A 28 10.58 9.32 26.47
C ASP A 28 11.60 10.41 26.84
N PRO A 29 11.87 11.37 25.94
CA PRO A 29 12.79 12.45 26.22
C PRO A 29 12.44 13.30 27.47
N LEU A 30 11.18 13.36 27.91
CA LEU A 30 10.80 13.98 29.19
C LEU A 30 11.44 13.26 30.39
N ILE A 31 11.62 11.94 30.30
CA ILE A 31 12.23 11.09 31.32
C ILE A 31 13.76 11.16 31.20
N THR A 32 14.28 10.84 30.02
CA THR A 32 15.72 10.63 29.80
C THR A 32 16.52 11.92 29.60
N GLY A 33 15.86 13.02 29.20
CA GLY A 33 16.49 14.30 28.90
C GLY A 33 17.27 14.33 27.57
N VAL A 34 17.22 13.28 26.76
CA VAL A 34 17.84 13.17 25.44
C VAL A 34 16.87 12.52 24.44
N THR A 35 17.09 12.71 23.14
CA THR A 35 16.30 12.03 22.11
C THR A 35 16.57 10.53 22.11
N ARG A 36 15.60 9.73 21.64
CA ARG A 36 15.76 8.27 21.55
C ARG A 36 16.93 7.90 20.63
N ARG A 37 17.07 8.51 19.46
CA ARG A 37 18.24 8.30 18.59
C ARG A 37 19.59 8.51 19.29
N LYS A 38 19.75 9.64 20.01
CA LYS A 38 20.97 9.93 20.77
C LYS A 38 21.19 8.92 21.90
N LEU A 39 20.11 8.48 22.55
CA LEU A 39 20.17 7.42 23.55
C LEU A 39 20.65 6.10 22.95
N ALA A 40 20.20 5.73 21.75
CA ALA A 40 20.64 4.53 21.03
C ALA A 40 22.13 4.62 20.67
N GLU A 41 22.60 5.79 20.23
CA GLU A 41 24.02 6.05 19.99
C GLU A 41 24.87 5.90 21.25
N GLN A 42 24.42 6.46 22.38
CA GLN A 42 25.14 6.37 23.66
C GLN A 42 25.31 4.93 24.16
N VAL A 43 24.40 4.03 23.80
CA VAL A 43 24.51 2.60 24.11
C VAL A 43 25.12 1.76 22.98
N GLY A 44 25.61 2.39 21.91
CA GLY A 44 26.33 1.70 20.83
C GLY A 44 25.46 1.02 19.77
N HIS A 45 24.18 1.39 19.67
CA HIS A 45 23.19 0.77 18.77
C HIS A 45 22.51 1.79 17.85
N SER A 46 23.28 2.72 17.28
CA SER A 46 22.75 3.65 16.26
C SER A 46 22.22 2.88 15.05
N LYS A 47 21.09 3.33 14.48
CA LYS A 47 20.48 2.72 13.30
C LYS A 47 21.26 2.92 11.99
N GLY A 48 22.31 3.75 11.99
CA GLY A 48 23.13 4.00 10.80
C GLY A 48 22.38 4.71 9.64
N PRO A 49 23.07 4.95 8.50
CA PRO A 49 22.55 5.77 7.41
C PRO A 49 21.36 5.16 6.64
N GLN A 50 21.12 3.86 6.78
CA GLN A 50 20.03 3.16 6.08
C GLN A 50 18.64 3.42 6.67
N SER A 51 18.59 3.97 7.88
CA SER A 51 17.37 4.43 8.54
C SER A 51 17.11 5.93 8.36
N ALA A 52 18.04 6.63 7.71
CA ALA A 52 17.93 8.06 7.50
C ALA A 52 16.92 8.39 6.41
N ILE A 53 16.32 9.58 6.49
CA ILE A 53 15.47 10.13 5.43
C ILE A 53 16.34 10.33 4.17
N PRO A 54 15.98 9.76 3.01
CA PRO A 54 16.66 10.06 1.75
C PRO A 54 16.70 11.57 1.48
N LEU A 55 17.84 12.10 1.05
CA LEU A 55 18.07 13.54 0.90
C LEU A 55 17.06 14.20 -0.04
N LEU A 56 16.77 13.54 -1.15
CA LEU A 56 15.82 14.07 -2.13
C LEU A 56 14.38 14.03 -1.58
N ARG A 57 14.05 13.04 -0.74
CA ARG A 57 12.74 12.99 -0.04
C ARG A 57 12.60 14.14 0.96
N TRP A 58 13.67 14.43 1.71
CA TRP A 58 13.74 15.58 2.60
C TRP A 58 13.59 16.92 1.84
N MET A 59 14.37 17.13 0.79
CA MET A 59 14.30 18.33 -0.03
C MET A 59 12.90 18.56 -0.61
N ARG A 60 12.25 17.48 -1.04
CA ARG A 60 10.89 17.51 -1.57
C ARG A 60 9.86 17.88 -0.50
N ALA A 61 9.95 17.33 0.70
CA ALA A 61 9.08 17.70 1.82
C ALA A 61 9.22 19.19 2.19
N MET A 62 10.47 19.67 2.31
CA MET A 62 10.75 21.10 2.56
C MET A 62 10.25 22.02 1.44
N MET A 63 10.27 21.54 0.19
CA MET A 63 9.72 22.27 -0.95
C MET A 63 8.20 22.37 -0.86
N PHE A 64 7.53 21.27 -0.52
CA PHE A 64 6.08 21.23 -0.36
C PHE A 64 5.60 22.17 0.75
N GLU A 65 6.27 22.16 1.92
CA GLU A 65 5.99 23.08 3.02
C GLU A 65 6.13 24.55 2.59
N ARG A 66 7.13 24.88 1.77
CA ARG A 66 7.29 26.22 1.20
C ARG A 66 6.18 26.57 0.22
N LEU A 67 5.72 25.62 -0.60
CA LEU A 67 4.62 25.84 -1.54
C LEU A 67 3.33 26.19 -0.80
N VAL A 68 3.02 25.54 0.32
CA VAL A 68 1.84 25.85 1.14
C VAL A 68 1.84 27.32 1.63
N ARG A 69 3.03 27.91 1.79
CA ARG A 69 3.23 29.30 2.26
C ARG A 69 3.27 30.33 1.13
N ASP A 70 3.41 29.90 -0.12
CA ASP A 70 3.40 30.81 -1.26
C ASP A 70 2.02 31.47 -1.39
N ASN A 71 1.97 32.77 -1.68
CA ASN A 71 0.73 33.55 -1.69
C ASN A 71 -0.36 32.94 -2.59
N ARG A 72 0.02 32.30 -3.71
CA ARG A 72 -0.92 31.64 -4.62
C ARG A 72 -1.63 30.49 -3.90
N PHE A 73 -0.86 29.54 -3.35
CA PHE A 73 -1.39 28.33 -2.76
C PHE A 73 -1.95 28.54 -1.35
N ALA A 74 -1.38 29.44 -0.56
CA ALA A 74 -1.92 29.86 0.73
C ALA A 74 -3.35 30.40 0.57
N SER A 75 -3.60 31.19 -0.48
CA SER A 75 -4.94 31.70 -0.79
C SER A 75 -5.93 30.57 -1.11
N GLU A 76 -5.51 29.57 -1.89
CA GLU A 76 -6.33 28.40 -2.21
C GLU A 76 -6.62 27.55 -0.95
N VAL A 77 -5.58 27.21 -0.17
CA VAL A 77 -5.71 26.44 1.07
C VAL A 77 -6.67 27.12 2.05
N VAL A 78 -6.53 28.44 2.26
CA VAL A 78 -7.41 29.20 3.14
C VAL A 78 -8.86 29.21 2.62
N THR A 79 -9.07 29.56 1.34
CA THR A 79 -10.43 29.71 0.80
C THR A 79 -11.17 28.37 0.74
N VAL A 80 -10.48 27.29 0.36
CA VAL A 80 -11.03 25.93 0.38
C VAL A 80 -11.40 25.52 1.80
N SER A 81 -10.51 25.75 2.77
CA SER A 81 -10.76 25.37 4.17
C SER A 81 -11.94 26.15 4.77
N VAL A 82 -11.94 27.48 4.64
CA VAL A 82 -12.99 28.34 5.18
C VAL A 82 -14.34 28.04 4.51
N GLY A 83 -14.34 27.78 3.20
CA GLY A 83 -15.54 27.42 2.45
C GLY A 83 -16.09 26.04 2.81
N ALA A 84 -15.23 25.03 2.97
CA ALA A 84 -15.62 23.68 3.36
C ALA A 84 -16.27 23.63 4.75
N LEU A 85 -15.87 24.53 5.65
CA LEU A 85 -16.44 24.69 6.98
C LEU A 85 -17.77 25.47 7.00
N GLY A 86 -18.25 25.94 5.83
CA GLY A 86 -19.48 26.72 5.74
C GLY A 86 -19.37 28.14 6.34
N LEU A 87 -18.14 28.64 6.54
CA LEU A 87 -17.91 29.99 7.04
C LEU A 87 -18.15 31.03 5.93
N GLY A 88 -18.31 32.29 6.32
CA GLY A 88 -18.48 33.40 5.38
C GLY A 88 -17.24 33.61 4.51
N ARG A 89 -17.45 34.06 3.26
CA ARG A 89 -16.36 34.41 2.34
C ARG A 89 -15.47 35.49 2.96
N PRO A 90 -14.15 35.29 3.09
CA PRO A 90 -13.26 36.32 3.61
C PRO A 90 -13.14 37.48 2.62
N GLN A 91 -13.00 38.70 3.14
CA GLN A 91 -12.80 39.91 2.32
C GLN A 91 -11.41 39.97 1.69
N ALA A 92 -10.42 39.37 2.36
CA ALA A 92 -9.06 39.20 1.87
C ALA A 92 -8.39 38.00 2.55
N VAL A 93 -7.39 37.40 1.89
CA VAL A 93 -6.48 36.44 2.50
C VAL A 93 -5.13 37.13 2.76
N VAL A 94 -4.60 36.96 3.96
CA VAL A 94 -3.30 37.49 4.39
C VAL A 94 -2.40 36.33 4.78
N VAL A 95 -1.10 36.41 4.48
CA VAL A 95 -0.10 35.44 4.94
C VAL A 95 0.80 36.12 5.97
N ALA A 96 1.07 35.45 7.08
CA ALA A 96 1.92 35.94 8.16
C ALA A 96 2.91 34.87 8.64
N ASP A 97 4.08 35.31 9.09
CA ASP A 97 5.16 34.45 9.58
C ASP A 97 5.33 34.63 11.10
N ALA A 98 5.26 33.54 11.84
CA ALA A 98 5.50 33.51 13.29
C ALA A 98 6.95 33.17 13.67
N HIS A 99 7.81 32.83 12.70
CA HIS A 99 9.25 32.63 12.85
C HIS A 99 9.67 31.60 13.92
N ILE A 100 8.84 30.56 14.14
CA ILE A 100 9.08 29.47 15.10
C ILE A 100 9.38 30.02 16.52
N ASP A 101 8.63 31.04 16.93
CA ASP A 101 8.80 31.70 18.23
C ASP A 101 7.45 31.92 18.90
N THR A 102 7.35 31.55 20.18
CA THR A 102 6.09 31.59 20.93
C THR A 102 5.57 33.01 21.15
N SER A 103 6.47 33.99 21.32
CA SER A 103 6.06 35.39 21.51
C SER A 103 5.59 36.04 20.21
N LYS A 104 6.27 35.72 19.10
CA LYS A 104 5.87 36.16 17.77
C LYS A 104 4.59 35.47 17.29
N THR A 105 4.41 34.20 17.62
CA THR A 105 3.17 33.46 17.35
C THR A 105 1.98 34.14 18.04
N ALA A 106 2.09 34.49 19.33
CA ALA A 106 1.03 35.21 20.04
C ALA A 106 0.70 36.56 19.38
N SER A 107 1.75 37.33 19.03
CA SER A 107 1.59 38.62 18.34
C SER A 107 0.92 38.48 16.97
N ALA A 108 1.27 37.44 16.20
CA ALA A 108 0.67 37.14 14.91
C ALA A 108 -0.82 36.75 15.05
N LEU A 109 -1.16 35.95 16.07
CA LEU A 109 -2.53 35.57 16.39
C LEU A 109 -3.38 36.79 16.79
N ASP A 110 -2.85 37.70 17.62
CA ASP A 110 -3.54 38.94 17.99
C ASP A 110 -3.84 39.82 16.76
N LEU A 111 -2.86 40.00 15.87
CA LEU A 111 -3.03 40.78 14.65
C LEU A 111 -4.06 40.13 13.71
N ALA A 112 -3.99 38.81 13.56
CA ALA A 112 -4.92 38.03 12.73
C ALA A 112 -6.34 38.05 13.29
N HIS A 113 -6.51 37.92 14.61
CA HIS A 113 -7.79 38.05 15.31
C HIS A 113 -8.45 39.39 15.00
N ASN A 114 -7.70 40.48 15.22
CA ASN A 114 -8.20 41.83 14.98
C ASN A 114 -8.58 42.03 13.52
N ALA A 115 -7.79 41.53 12.56
CA ALA A 115 -8.10 41.61 11.14
C ALA A 115 -9.36 40.80 10.76
N ALA A 116 -9.54 39.61 11.36
CA ALA A 116 -10.72 38.78 11.15
C ALA A 116 -11.99 39.47 11.66
N VAL A 117 -11.97 39.99 12.89
CA VAL A 117 -13.14 40.62 13.52
C VAL A 117 -13.47 41.97 12.88
N THR A 118 -12.46 42.82 12.63
CA THR A 118 -12.70 44.21 12.19
C THR A 118 -12.83 44.36 10.67
N ARG A 119 -12.16 43.50 9.90
CA ARG A 119 -12.10 43.62 8.43
C ARG A 119 -12.67 42.40 7.71
N GLY A 120 -13.02 41.32 8.41
CA GLY A 120 -13.48 40.08 7.78
C GLY A 120 -12.39 39.37 6.98
N HIS A 121 -11.11 39.58 7.32
CA HIS A 121 -9.99 38.92 6.65
C HIS A 121 -9.79 37.49 7.19
N ALA A 122 -9.28 36.59 6.35
CA ALA A 122 -8.70 35.33 6.80
C ALA A 122 -7.17 35.41 6.73
N THR A 123 -6.47 34.92 7.75
CA THR A 123 -5.00 34.95 7.81
C THR A 123 -4.44 33.54 7.92
N LEU A 124 -3.57 33.15 6.99
CA LEU A 124 -2.71 31.98 7.15
C LEU A 124 -1.44 32.40 7.89
N ILE A 125 -1.25 31.87 9.09
CA ILE A 125 -0.02 32.04 9.86
C ILE A 125 0.81 30.78 9.65
N HIS A 126 2.11 30.89 9.38
CA HIS A 126 2.99 29.74 9.25
C HIS A 126 4.20 29.82 10.21
N GLN A 127 4.93 28.72 10.36
CA GLN A 127 6.06 28.61 11.29
C GLN A 127 5.63 28.93 12.75
N LEU A 128 4.54 28.32 13.21
CA LEU A 128 4.05 28.55 14.56
C LEU A 128 4.94 27.86 15.59
N ALA A 129 5.00 28.44 16.78
CA ALA A 129 5.46 27.75 17.98
C ALA A 129 4.42 27.98 19.08
N VAL A 130 3.82 26.89 19.52
CA VAL A 130 2.81 26.88 20.58
C VAL A 130 3.35 26.03 21.72
N PRO A 131 3.32 26.49 22.98
CA PRO A 131 3.76 25.66 24.10
C PRO A 131 3.01 24.32 24.10
N PHE A 132 3.75 23.24 24.35
CA PHE A 132 3.15 21.92 24.40
C PHE A 132 2.05 21.86 25.48
N LEU A 133 0.96 21.13 25.20
CA LEU A 133 -0.19 20.98 26.09
C LEU A 133 0.24 20.66 27.54
N GLY A 134 -0.07 21.58 28.45
CA GLY A 134 0.20 21.44 29.90
C GLY A 134 1.63 21.77 30.35
N LEU A 135 2.52 22.18 29.45
CA LEU A 135 3.93 22.50 29.75
C LEU A 135 4.28 23.97 29.45
N GLU A 136 3.29 24.87 29.46
CA GLU A 136 3.55 26.29 29.28
C GLU A 136 4.48 26.84 30.39
N GLY A 137 5.55 27.52 29.98
CA GLY A 137 6.54 28.07 30.89
C GLY A 137 7.57 27.05 31.40
N GLU A 138 7.39 25.77 31.09
CA GLU A 138 8.43 24.76 31.28
C GLU A 138 9.47 24.82 30.16
N ASN A 139 10.70 24.38 30.43
CA ASN A 139 11.77 24.34 29.43
C ASN A 139 11.60 23.14 28.48
N ALA A 140 10.41 22.97 27.89
CA ALA A 140 10.04 21.88 26.98
C ALA A 140 10.12 22.31 25.51
N THR A 141 10.06 21.33 24.60
CA THR A 141 9.99 21.60 23.15
C THR A 141 8.57 21.99 22.78
N ASP A 142 8.42 23.12 22.09
CA ASP A 142 7.14 23.67 21.63
C ASP A 142 6.52 22.79 20.54
N THR A 143 5.19 22.78 20.43
CA THR A 143 4.47 22.22 19.28
C THR A 143 4.60 23.17 18.09
N HIS A 144 4.90 22.60 16.92
CA HIS A 144 5.13 23.35 15.68
C HIS A 144 4.13 22.91 14.60
N PRO A 145 2.86 23.35 14.66
CA PRO A 145 1.98 23.21 13.50
C PRO A 145 2.59 23.95 12.31
N ASP A 146 2.59 23.34 11.12
CA ASP A 146 3.19 23.97 9.94
C ASP A 146 2.50 25.29 9.58
N PHE A 147 1.18 25.37 9.79
CA PHE A 147 0.38 26.57 9.63
C PHE A 147 -0.92 26.56 10.47
N ALA A 148 -1.60 27.70 10.53
CA ALA A 148 -2.95 27.83 11.04
C ALA A 148 -3.72 28.90 10.27
N VAL A 149 -5.03 28.72 10.13
CA VAL A 149 -5.93 29.68 9.48
C VAL A 149 -6.78 30.36 10.55
N VAL A 150 -6.65 31.67 10.65
CA VAL A 150 -7.53 32.50 11.48
C VAL A 150 -8.61 33.08 10.58
N ALA A 151 -9.88 32.78 10.88
CA ALA A 151 -11.03 33.23 10.09
C ALA A 151 -12.12 33.83 10.99
N PRO A 152 -12.95 34.76 10.50
CA PRO A 152 -14.09 35.27 11.28
C PRO A 152 -15.08 34.14 11.59
N LYS A 153 -15.68 34.18 12.79
CA LYS A 153 -16.84 33.33 13.09
C LYS A 153 -18.03 33.75 12.23
N SER A 154 -18.99 32.84 12.04
CA SER A 154 -20.26 33.20 11.40
C SER A 154 -20.85 34.44 12.08
N PRO A 155 -21.31 35.44 11.31
CA PRO A 155 -21.85 36.65 11.89
C PRO A 155 -23.10 36.32 12.71
N ASN A 156 -23.24 36.99 13.85
CA ASN A 156 -24.45 36.92 14.66
C ASN A 156 -25.62 37.60 13.95
N SER A 157 -26.83 37.57 14.53
CA SER A 157 -28.06 38.13 13.95
C SER A 157 -27.93 39.59 13.47
N ASP A 158 -26.97 40.33 14.03
CA ASP A 158 -26.69 41.74 13.72
C ASP A 158 -25.60 41.94 12.63
N GLY A 159 -25.15 40.87 11.97
CA GLY A 159 -24.18 40.93 10.88
C GLY A 159 -22.72 41.14 11.29
N LYS A 160 -22.43 41.17 12.60
CA LYS A 160 -21.07 41.27 13.16
C LYS A 160 -20.55 39.90 13.60
N SER A 161 -19.27 39.67 13.39
CA SER A 161 -18.58 38.48 13.90
C SER A 161 -18.04 38.79 15.30
N ASP A 162 -18.54 38.09 16.32
CA ASP A 162 -18.18 38.34 17.73
C ASP A 162 -16.87 37.64 18.13
N GLY A 163 -16.07 37.20 17.17
CA GLY A 163 -14.77 36.56 17.42
C GLY A 163 -14.16 35.94 16.17
N SER A 164 -13.11 35.14 16.35
CA SER A 164 -12.47 34.41 15.26
C SER A 164 -12.31 32.93 15.59
N TRP A 165 -12.26 32.09 14.56
CA TRP A 165 -11.82 30.71 14.65
C TRP A 165 -10.32 30.61 14.38
N LEU A 166 -9.63 29.79 15.16
CA LEU A 166 -8.29 29.28 14.85
C LEU A 166 -8.45 27.84 14.33
N ILE A 167 -8.14 27.63 13.06
CA ILE A 167 -8.18 26.33 12.41
C ILE A 167 -6.73 25.87 12.24
N VAL A 168 -6.30 24.91 13.04
CA VAL A 168 -4.91 24.40 12.99
C VAL A 168 -4.73 23.52 11.75
N GLY A 169 -3.56 23.60 11.13
CA GLY A 169 -3.22 22.75 10.01
C GLY A 169 -1.77 22.28 9.99
N ASP A 170 -1.53 21.29 9.13
CA ASP A 170 -0.21 20.70 8.93
C ASP A 170 0.02 20.36 7.45
N ALA A 171 1.27 20.39 6.99
CA ALA A 171 1.63 20.18 5.60
C ALA A 171 2.39 18.86 5.41
N LYS A 172 1.84 17.95 4.61
CA LYS A 172 2.40 16.61 4.44
C LYS A 172 2.54 16.23 2.96
N ASP A 173 3.79 15.99 2.53
CA ASP A 173 4.11 15.47 1.19
C ASP A 173 3.84 13.95 1.09
N TYR A 174 2.58 13.59 1.30
CA TYR A 174 2.13 12.21 1.17
C TYR A 174 2.15 11.80 -0.30
N GLN A 175 2.93 10.76 -0.58
CA GLN A 175 2.95 10.13 -1.89
C GLN A 175 1.57 9.51 -2.17
N ARG A 176 0.95 9.94 -3.27
CA ARG A 176 -0.29 9.36 -3.75
C ARG A 176 0.00 8.13 -4.60
N VAL A 177 -0.36 6.97 -4.06
CA VAL A 177 -0.33 5.72 -4.82
C VAL A 177 -1.75 5.44 -5.29
N ARG A 178 -1.92 5.16 -6.58
CA ARG A 178 -3.23 4.94 -7.23
C ARG A 178 -4.22 6.08 -6.94
N ALA A 179 -3.71 7.33 -7.05
CA ALA A 179 -4.39 8.60 -6.78
C ALA A 179 -4.94 8.85 -5.36
N LYS A 180 -4.72 7.92 -4.43
CA LYS A 180 -5.17 8.05 -3.04
C LYS A 180 -4.00 8.23 -2.08
N ILE A 181 -4.31 8.87 -0.96
CA ILE A 181 -3.46 8.85 0.23
C ILE A 181 -3.97 7.69 1.09
N GLU A 182 -3.05 6.94 1.68
CA GLU A 182 -3.38 5.87 2.61
C GLU A 182 -4.09 6.42 3.86
N ASP A 183 -5.20 5.79 4.26
CA ASP A 183 -6.01 6.22 5.41
C ASP A 183 -5.18 6.30 6.71
N GLY A 184 -4.25 5.36 6.90
CA GLY A 184 -3.33 5.37 8.05
C GLY A 184 -2.43 6.62 8.11
N ARG A 185 -1.96 7.11 6.95
CA ARG A 185 -1.17 8.35 6.85
C ARG A 185 -2.02 9.58 7.13
N LEU A 186 -3.26 9.61 6.63
CA LEU A 186 -4.21 10.69 6.94
C LEU A 186 -4.52 10.74 8.43
N LEU A 187 -4.84 9.60 9.06
CA LEU A 187 -5.09 9.50 10.50
C LEU A 187 -3.91 10.04 11.30
N LYS A 188 -2.69 9.60 10.98
CA LYS A 188 -1.47 10.08 11.63
C LYS A 188 -1.30 11.59 11.50
N GLY A 189 -1.53 12.14 10.30
CA GLY A 189 -1.47 13.59 10.05
C GLY A 189 -2.50 14.36 10.90
N PHE A 190 -3.75 13.89 10.95
CA PHE A 190 -4.79 14.57 11.73
C PHE A 190 -4.59 14.46 13.24
N LEU A 191 -3.93 13.42 13.74
CA LEU A 191 -3.49 13.35 15.14
C LEU A 191 -2.44 14.42 15.47
N GLN A 192 -1.55 14.75 14.53
CA GLN A 192 -0.59 15.86 14.70
C GLN A 192 -1.30 17.22 14.68
N VAL A 193 -2.24 17.42 13.76
CA VAL A 193 -3.10 18.62 13.72
C VAL A 193 -3.89 18.77 15.03
N ALA A 194 -4.45 17.68 15.55
CA ALA A 194 -5.20 17.66 16.81
C ALA A 194 -4.32 18.00 18.01
N LEU A 195 -3.05 17.55 18.03
CA LEU A 195 -2.08 17.96 19.06
C LEU A 195 -1.82 19.46 19.03
N GLY A 196 -1.61 20.04 17.85
CA GLY A 196 -1.49 21.49 17.68
C GLY A 196 -2.73 22.25 18.14
N ALA A 197 -3.92 21.74 17.81
CA ALA A 197 -5.20 22.32 18.21
C ALA A 197 -5.43 22.28 19.73
N GLU A 198 -5.13 21.17 20.38
CA GLU A 198 -5.24 21.04 21.85
C GLU A 198 -4.20 21.93 22.57
N SER A 199 -2.95 21.94 22.11
CA SER A 199 -1.91 22.83 22.65
C SER A 199 -2.34 24.30 22.55
N ALA A 200 -2.88 24.73 21.40
CA ALA A 200 -3.34 26.10 21.20
C ALA A 200 -4.58 26.43 22.06
N ALA A 201 -5.51 25.49 22.23
CA ALA A 201 -6.71 25.68 23.03
C ALA A 201 -6.40 25.84 24.54
N ALA A 202 -5.35 25.18 25.02
CA ALA A 202 -4.89 25.28 26.40
C ALA A 202 -3.96 26.47 26.65
N TRP A 203 -3.49 27.14 25.59
CA TRP A 203 -2.46 28.17 25.70
C TRP A 203 -3.02 29.47 26.28
N THR A 204 -2.41 29.98 27.36
CA THR A 204 -2.91 31.18 28.06
C THR A 204 -2.79 32.47 27.24
N LYS A 205 -2.00 32.47 26.16
CA LYS A 205 -1.84 33.62 25.26
C LYS A 205 -2.73 33.57 24.02
N LEU A 206 -3.67 32.62 23.94
CA LEU A 206 -4.68 32.65 22.89
C LEU A 206 -5.53 33.93 23.02
N PRO A 207 -5.71 34.73 21.94
CA PRO A 207 -6.42 36.00 22.02
C PRO A 207 -7.87 35.83 22.54
N ALA A 208 -8.33 36.75 23.39
CA ALA A 208 -9.69 36.71 23.90
C ALA A 208 -10.73 36.80 22.76
N GLY A 209 -11.69 35.88 22.72
CA GLY A 209 -12.69 35.78 21.65
C GLY A 209 -12.24 34.96 20.43
N MET A 210 -10.99 34.48 20.41
CA MET A 210 -10.54 33.46 19.46
C MET A 210 -10.79 32.06 20.05
N ASP A 211 -11.54 31.23 19.33
CA ASP A 211 -11.76 29.83 19.71
C ASP A 211 -11.04 28.90 18.73
N VAL A 212 -10.52 27.77 19.20
CA VAL A 212 -9.97 26.72 18.33
C VAL A 212 -11.11 25.92 17.70
N HIS A 213 -11.12 25.81 16.39
CA HIS A 213 -12.18 25.10 15.65
C HIS A 213 -12.15 23.58 15.94
N THR A 214 -13.29 22.92 15.80
CA THR A 214 -13.40 21.45 15.94
C THR A 214 -12.89 20.70 14.72
N PHE A 215 -12.52 21.40 13.65
CA PHE A 215 -12.00 20.82 12.41
C PHE A 215 -10.56 21.30 12.20
N GLY A 216 -9.78 20.49 11.51
CA GLY A 216 -8.39 20.76 11.18
C GLY A 216 -8.12 20.62 9.69
N ILE A 217 -6.94 21.08 9.26
CA ILE A 217 -6.54 21.08 7.86
C ILE A 217 -5.27 20.24 7.68
N LEU A 218 -5.28 19.31 6.73
CA LEU A 218 -4.06 18.77 6.16
C LEU A 218 -3.86 19.33 4.76
N ALA A 219 -2.77 20.07 4.56
CA ALA A 219 -2.31 20.42 3.23
C ALA A 219 -1.52 19.24 2.66
N VAL A 220 -1.98 18.68 1.55
CA VAL A 220 -1.38 17.51 0.89
C VAL A 220 -1.24 17.78 -0.61
N PRO A 221 -0.35 17.08 -1.34
CA PRO A 221 -0.31 17.16 -2.79
C PRO A 221 -1.69 16.85 -3.38
N ARG A 222 -2.14 17.65 -4.37
CA ARG A 222 -3.41 17.47 -5.07
C ARG A 222 -3.38 16.23 -5.95
N ASN A 223 -2.26 16.00 -6.63
CA ASN A 223 -2.07 14.90 -7.58
C ASN A 223 -0.61 14.38 -7.48
N SER A 224 -0.02 13.83 -8.55
CA SER A 224 1.38 13.40 -8.54
C SER A 224 2.38 14.55 -8.51
N SER A 225 1.94 15.76 -8.85
CA SER A 225 2.67 17.01 -8.70
C SER A 225 2.57 17.53 -7.25
N LEU A 226 3.45 18.47 -6.88
CA LEU A 226 3.50 19.07 -5.55
C LEU A 226 2.43 20.16 -5.31
N SER A 227 1.49 20.39 -6.23
CA SER A 227 0.46 21.44 -6.07
C SER A 227 -0.38 21.17 -4.81
N PRO A 228 -0.36 22.03 -3.78
CA PRO A 228 -1.07 21.77 -2.53
C PRO A 228 -2.60 21.82 -2.67
N THR A 229 -3.29 21.01 -1.87
CA THR A 229 -4.73 21.10 -1.64
C THR A 229 -5.05 20.82 -0.17
N ALA A 230 -6.18 21.33 0.31
CA ALA A 230 -6.62 21.18 1.69
C ALA A 230 -7.58 20.00 1.84
N VAL A 231 -7.28 19.10 2.78
CA VAL A 231 -8.20 18.07 3.29
C VAL A 231 -8.66 18.51 4.67
N ILE A 232 -9.97 18.54 4.89
CA ILE A 232 -10.59 19.04 6.12
C ILE A 232 -11.26 17.87 6.83
N GLU A 233 -10.98 17.71 8.12
CA GLU A 233 -11.50 16.60 8.93
C GLU A 233 -11.98 17.09 10.30
N ASN A 234 -12.99 16.40 10.86
CA ASN A 234 -13.45 16.67 12.21
C ASN A 234 -12.44 16.09 13.22
N LEU A 235 -11.90 16.94 14.08
CA LEU A 235 -10.87 16.57 15.03
C LEU A 235 -11.43 16.07 16.36
N ASN A 236 -12.74 15.96 16.58
CA ASN A 236 -13.29 15.58 17.89
C ASN A 236 -12.66 14.30 18.46
N ASP A 237 -12.72 13.20 17.70
CA ASP A 237 -12.16 11.91 18.11
C ASP A 237 -10.61 11.98 18.23
N HIS A 238 -9.97 12.67 17.29
CA HIS A 238 -8.52 12.88 17.27
C HIS A 238 -8.03 13.64 18.52
N ARG A 239 -8.76 14.68 18.91
CA ARG A 239 -8.48 15.53 20.08
C ARG A 239 -8.71 14.78 21.39
N GLU A 240 -9.72 13.91 21.44
CA GLU A 240 -9.93 13.02 22.58
C GLU A 240 -8.77 12.04 22.77
N GLU A 241 -8.33 11.39 21.68
CA GLU A 241 -7.15 10.50 21.70
C GLU A 241 -5.90 11.26 22.16
N VAL A 242 -5.62 12.44 21.58
CA VAL A 242 -4.49 13.30 21.99
C VAL A 242 -4.55 13.65 23.49
N ARG A 243 -5.70 14.11 23.99
CA ARG A 243 -5.85 14.47 25.42
C ARG A 243 -5.64 13.26 26.32
N MET A 244 -6.09 12.07 25.92
CA MET A 244 -5.87 10.84 26.66
C MET A 244 -4.38 10.49 26.71
N ARG A 245 -3.69 10.55 25.56
CA ARG A 245 -2.27 10.21 25.43
C ARG A 245 -1.32 11.17 26.13
N VAL A 246 -1.59 12.47 26.06
CA VAL A 246 -0.80 13.48 26.81
C VAL A 246 -0.92 13.25 28.32
N ARG A 247 -2.12 12.91 28.82
CA ARG A 247 -2.32 12.58 30.24
C ARG A 247 -1.59 11.30 30.64
N GLU A 248 -1.66 10.25 29.82
CA GLU A 248 -0.90 9.00 30.02
C GLU A 248 0.60 9.30 30.14
N ARG A 249 1.16 10.02 29.15
CA ARG A 249 2.57 10.38 29.08
C ARG A 249 3.04 11.21 30.29
N ALA A 250 2.25 12.20 30.71
CA ALA A 250 2.57 13.02 31.87
C ALA A 250 2.53 12.22 33.18
N SER A 251 1.51 11.35 33.34
CA SER A 251 1.40 10.46 34.50
C SER A 251 2.58 9.50 34.60
N GLU A 252 3.06 8.99 33.47
CA GLU A 252 4.22 8.11 33.43
C GLU A 252 5.51 8.83 33.76
N ALA A 253 5.76 9.99 33.14
CA ALA A 253 6.95 10.78 33.40
C ALA A 253 7.08 11.14 34.89
N ALA A 254 5.96 11.47 35.55
CA ALA A 254 5.91 11.74 36.98
C ALA A 254 6.26 10.52 37.87
N GLY A 255 6.10 9.30 37.35
CA GLY A 255 6.44 8.06 38.04
C GLY A 255 7.93 7.73 38.09
N PHE A 256 8.78 8.45 37.34
CA PHE A 256 10.22 8.17 37.27
C PHE A 256 11.05 9.09 38.20
N PRO A 257 12.02 8.55 38.96
CA PRO A 257 12.89 9.34 39.80
C PRO A 257 13.76 10.33 38.98
N PRO A 258 14.07 11.53 39.51
CA PRO A 258 14.98 12.48 38.85
C PRO A 258 16.38 11.90 38.56
N GLU A 259 16.82 10.93 39.37
CA GLU A 259 18.12 10.25 39.25
C GLU A 259 18.24 9.39 37.98
N THR A 260 17.13 9.09 37.30
CA THR A 260 17.07 8.33 36.04
C THR A 260 18.07 8.85 35.00
N ARG A 261 18.28 10.16 34.94
CA ARG A 261 19.18 10.82 33.98
C ARG A 261 20.67 10.58 34.25
N THR A 262 21.03 10.09 35.43
CA THR A 262 22.42 9.88 35.83
C THR A 262 23.01 8.54 35.37
N ASN A 263 22.16 7.56 35.08
CA ASN A 263 22.58 6.23 34.60
C ASN A 263 21.58 5.66 33.57
N LEU A 264 21.57 6.27 32.38
CA LEU A 264 20.68 5.88 31.28
C LEU A 264 20.88 4.42 30.80
N PRO A 265 22.08 3.83 30.76
CA PRO A 265 22.25 2.42 30.40
C PRO A 265 21.56 1.45 31.38
N ALA A 266 21.70 1.67 32.69
CA ALA A 266 20.99 0.85 33.69
C ALA A 266 19.48 1.06 33.61
N HIS A 267 19.05 2.30 33.34
CA HIS A 267 17.66 2.61 33.06
C HIS A 267 17.14 1.88 31.81
N LEU A 268 17.91 1.77 30.73
CA LEU A 268 17.44 1.03 29.55
C LEU A 268 17.29 -0.46 29.82
N ALA A 269 18.23 -1.06 30.55
CA ALA A 269 18.24 -2.50 30.82
C ALA A 269 17.04 -2.98 31.67
N HIS A 270 16.51 -2.15 32.57
CA HIS A 270 15.34 -2.54 33.38
C HIS A 270 14.00 -2.40 32.64
N LEU A 271 13.95 -1.68 31.51
CA LEU A 271 12.71 -1.48 30.76
C LEU A 271 12.43 -2.67 29.84
N GLN A 272 11.25 -3.26 29.97
CA GLN A 272 10.79 -4.34 29.09
C GLN A 272 10.39 -3.80 27.70
N ALA A 273 10.95 -4.38 26.64
CA ALA A 273 10.54 -4.11 25.27
C ALA A 273 9.43 -5.07 24.82
N ILE A 274 8.41 -4.53 24.15
CA ILE A 274 7.45 -5.31 23.37
C ILE A 274 7.98 -5.31 21.93
N TYR A 275 9.04 -6.07 21.69
CA TYR A 275 9.66 -6.13 20.37
C TYR A 275 8.72 -6.79 19.35
N SER A 276 8.65 -6.18 18.17
CA SER A 276 7.97 -6.70 16.99
C SER A 276 8.84 -6.39 15.78
N PRO A 277 9.30 -7.39 15.01
CA PRO A 277 10.12 -7.12 13.82
C PRO A 277 9.36 -6.39 12.72
N ASP A 278 8.03 -6.44 12.70
CA ASP A 278 7.17 -5.79 11.71
C ASP A 278 7.01 -4.28 11.98
N THR A 279 6.66 -3.92 13.22
CA THR A 279 6.35 -2.53 13.56
C THR A 279 7.56 -1.76 14.09
N CYS A 280 8.47 -2.41 14.83
CA CYS A 280 9.59 -1.73 15.49
C CYS A 280 10.68 -1.13 14.58
N PRO A 281 10.89 -1.50 13.29
CA PRO A 281 11.96 -0.91 12.48
C PRO A 281 11.95 0.62 12.42
N SER A 282 10.80 1.27 12.64
CA SER A 282 10.71 2.74 12.71
C SER A 282 11.18 3.33 14.05
N CYS A 283 11.13 2.58 15.16
CA CYS A 283 11.55 3.02 16.50
C CYS A 283 13.08 3.08 16.64
N ASP A 284 13.66 4.21 17.07
CA ASP A 284 15.12 4.37 17.24
C ASP A 284 15.80 3.29 18.11
N MET A 285 15.07 2.69 19.06
CA MET A 285 15.59 1.63 19.94
C MET A 285 15.63 0.25 19.27
N PHE A 286 15.13 0.10 18.04
CA PHE A 286 14.99 -1.18 17.36
C PHE A 286 16.27 -2.03 17.39
N MET A 287 17.41 -1.45 16.99
CA MET A 287 18.69 -2.16 16.92
C MET A 287 19.17 -2.63 18.29
N PHE A 288 18.92 -1.84 19.33
CA PHE A 288 19.24 -2.21 20.72
C PHE A 288 18.37 -3.39 21.16
N CYS A 289 17.04 -3.28 21.02
CA CYS A 289 16.10 -4.34 21.38
C CYS A 289 16.38 -5.65 20.63
N ARG A 290 16.66 -5.56 19.32
CA ARG A 290 17.01 -6.73 18.50
C ARG A 290 18.30 -7.37 18.99
N ALA A 291 19.33 -6.58 19.27
CA ALA A 291 20.61 -7.09 19.75
C ALA A 291 20.50 -7.77 21.13
N GLU A 292 19.62 -7.29 22.02
CA GLU A 292 19.35 -7.97 23.29
C GLU A 292 18.72 -9.35 23.06
N LEU A 293 17.69 -9.45 22.20
CA LEU A 293 17.07 -10.72 21.86
C LEU A 293 18.08 -11.69 21.24
N GLN A 294 18.93 -11.19 20.33
CA GLN A 294 19.92 -12.01 19.64
C GLN A 294 21.01 -12.58 20.57
N LYS A 295 21.32 -11.88 21.66
CA LYS A 295 22.26 -12.33 22.70
C LYS A 295 21.61 -13.21 23.77
N SER A 296 20.28 -13.24 23.84
CA SER A 296 19.57 -14.01 24.84
C SER A 296 19.72 -15.51 24.59
N THR A 297 19.89 -16.27 25.67
CA THR A 297 19.86 -17.74 25.66
C THR A 297 18.49 -18.30 26.00
N ASN A 298 17.50 -17.44 26.26
CA ASN A 298 16.13 -17.86 26.56
C ASN A 298 15.41 -18.27 25.26
N PRO A 299 14.94 -19.52 25.14
CA PRO A 299 14.19 -20.00 23.96
C PRO A 299 12.98 -19.13 23.59
N ALA A 300 12.30 -18.55 24.58
CA ALA A 300 11.15 -17.69 24.35
C ALA A 300 11.51 -16.38 23.64
N ASP A 301 12.74 -15.88 23.80
CA ASP A 301 13.19 -14.62 23.20
C ASP A 301 13.41 -14.77 21.69
N LEU A 302 13.80 -15.96 21.21
CA LEU A 302 13.84 -16.26 19.79
C LEU A 302 12.44 -16.18 19.16
N LEU A 303 11.39 -16.66 19.83
CA LEU A 303 10.01 -16.51 19.32
C LEU A 303 9.59 -15.04 19.18
N ILE A 304 10.06 -14.18 20.10
CA ILE A 304 9.84 -12.73 20.03
C ILE A 304 10.59 -12.14 18.83
N GLU A 305 11.86 -12.52 18.65
CA GLU A 305 12.69 -12.10 17.51
C GLU A 305 12.02 -12.45 16.17
N LEU A 306 11.51 -13.68 16.04
CA LEU A 306 10.83 -14.18 14.85
C LEU A 306 9.45 -13.52 14.60
N GLY A 307 8.96 -12.71 15.54
CA GLY A 307 7.65 -12.06 15.44
C GLY A 307 6.47 -12.98 15.70
N VAL A 308 6.67 -14.12 16.37
CA VAL A 308 5.57 -15.00 16.78
C VAL A 308 4.66 -14.24 17.74
N LYS A 309 3.34 -14.30 17.49
CA LYS A 309 2.36 -13.55 18.29
C LYS A 309 2.32 -14.02 19.75
N PRO A 310 2.10 -13.11 20.73
CA PRO A 310 2.14 -13.44 22.15
C PRO A 310 1.26 -14.63 22.56
N GLU A 311 0.09 -14.79 21.92
CA GLU A 311 -0.90 -15.83 22.27
C GLU A 311 -0.41 -17.24 21.94
N VAL A 312 0.57 -17.37 21.04
CA VAL A 312 1.08 -18.65 20.52
C VAL A 312 2.41 -19.04 21.17
N ARG A 313 3.17 -18.09 21.73
CA ARG A 313 4.57 -18.31 22.17
C ARG A 313 4.73 -19.42 23.20
N THR A 314 3.87 -19.45 24.22
CA THR A 314 3.94 -20.47 25.29
C THR A 314 3.67 -21.88 24.75
N GLN A 315 2.90 -21.99 23.67
CA GLN A 315 2.61 -23.27 23.01
C GLN A 315 3.71 -23.67 22.03
N ALA A 316 4.44 -22.70 21.46
CA ALA A 316 5.50 -22.93 20.49
C ALA A 316 6.89 -23.18 21.11
N VAL A 317 7.14 -22.74 22.35
CA VAL A 317 8.49 -22.78 22.97
C VAL A 317 9.12 -24.17 23.01
N GLY A 318 8.29 -25.21 23.10
CA GLY A 318 8.71 -26.61 23.03
C GLY A 318 9.46 -27.00 21.75
N LEU A 319 9.23 -26.27 20.65
CA LEU A 319 9.95 -26.47 19.39
C LEU A 319 11.41 -26.02 19.44
N ILE A 320 11.74 -25.13 20.38
CA ILE A 320 13.08 -24.56 20.49
C ILE A 320 13.84 -25.22 21.65
N ASP A 321 13.21 -25.38 22.81
CA ASP A 321 13.88 -25.93 23.99
C ASP A 321 13.94 -27.48 24.00
N GLY A 322 13.08 -28.16 23.23
CA GLY A 322 12.98 -29.61 23.15
C GLY A 322 12.52 -30.29 24.45
N VAL A 323 12.12 -29.54 25.48
CA VAL A 323 11.73 -30.05 26.80
C VAL A 323 10.28 -29.70 27.12
N THR A 324 9.82 -28.50 26.74
CA THR A 324 8.43 -28.09 26.93
C THR A 324 7.54 -28.79 25.91
N SER A 325 6.35 -29.21 26.32
CA SER A 325 5.38 -29.81 25.39
C SER A 325 4.88 -28.77 24.38
N VAL A 326 4.93 -29.11 23.09
CA VAL A 326 4.35 -28.25 22.03
C VAL A 326 2.82 -28.30 22.09
N GLY A 327 2.19 -27.13 22.17
CA GLY A 327 0.73 -26.97 22.17
C GLY A 327 0.13 -26.88 20.77
N LYS A 328 -1.10 -26.37 20.66
CA LYS A 328 -1.81 -26.19 19.39
C LYS A 328 -1.41 -24.87 18.72
N ILE A 329 -0.46 -24.95 17.80
CA ILE A 329 0.04 -23.80 17.05
C ILE A 329 -0.31 -23.95 15.56
N PRO A 330 -0.50 -22.82 14.83
CA PRO A 330 -0.60 -22.85 13.37
C PRO A 330 0.65 -23.51 12.76
N ASN A 331 0.44 -24.29 11.70
CA ASN A 331 1.51 -25.01 11.04
C ASN A 331 2.45 -24.06 10.28
N SER A 332 1.97 -22.91 9.81
CA SER A 332 2.84 -21.85 9.26
C SER A 332 3.84 -21.33 10.29
N VAL A 333 3.43 -21.15 11.55
CA VAL A 333 4.32 -20.74 12.64
C VAL A 333 5.30 -21.85 12.98
N ARG A 334 4.86 -23.11 13.00
CA ARG A 334 5.74 -24.27 13.17
C ARG A 334 6.82 -24.30 12.09
N GLN A 335 6.43 -24.23 10.81
CA GLN A 335 7.36 -24.25 9.69
C GLN A 335 8.35 -23.07 9.74
N GLN A 336 7.91 -21.87 10.14
CA GLN A 336 8.82 -20.74 10.31
C GLN A 336 9.90 -21.03 11.37
N ILE A 337 9.51 -21.59 12.51
CA ILE A 337 10.45 -21.95 13.59
C ILE A 337 11.38 -23.07 13.13
N GLU A 338 10.85 -24.13 12.51
CA GLU A 338 11.64 -25.24 12.00
C GLU A 338 12.62 -24.79 10.90
N ALA A 339 12.18 -23.94 9.97
CA ALA A 339 13.04 -23.34 8.95
C ALA A 339 14.20 -22.54 9.58
N THR A 340 13.88 -21.76 10.62
CA THR A 340 14.88 -20.98 11.37
C THR A 340 15.92 -21.88 12.03
N LEU A 341 15.49 -22.96 12.68
CA LEU A 341 16.38 -23.86 13.44
C LEU A 341 17.21 -24.76 12.51
N ALA A 342 16.63 -25.25 11.42
CA ALA A 342 17.29 -26.13 10.47
C ALA A 342 18.16 -25.38 9.45
N GLY A 343 17.88 -24.09 9.23
CA GLY A 343 18.52 -23.28 8.18
C GLY A 343 18.06 -23.64 6.77
N ASN A 344 16.93 -24.34 6.61
CA ASN A 344 16.41 -24.74 5.30
C ASN A 344 14.97 -24.23 5.14
N GLY A 345 14.58 -23.82 3.93
CA GLY A 345 13.18 -23.46 3.66
C GLY A 345 12.25 -24.65 3.83
N MET A 346 11.08 -24.42 4.43
CA MET A 346 10.06 -25.46 4.62
C MET A 346 9.04 -25.35 3.49
N LEU A 347 8.87 -26.42 2.71
CA LEU A 347 7.92 -26.44 1.59
C LEU A 347 6.47 -26.44 2.09
N SER A 348 5.60 -25.71 1.40
CA SER A 348 4.15 -25.71 1.71
C SER A 348 3.42 -26.93 1.14
N GLY A 349 4.07 -27.69 0.26
CA GLY A 349 3.47 -28.77 -0.53
C GLY A 349 2.65 -28.29 -1.73
N GLN A 350 2.53 -26.98 -1.93
CA GLN A 350 1.82 -26.40 -3.07
C GLN A 350 2.61 -26.56 -4.38
N ARG A 351 1.91 -26.90 -5.47
CA ARG A 351 2.41 -26.76 -6.85
C ARG A 351 2.05 -25.40 -7.45
N ARG A 352 2.80 -24.97 -8.46
CA ARG A 352 2.69 -23.63 -9.05
C ARG A 352 1.36 -23.37 -9.73
N LEU A 353 0.78 -22.21 -9.44
CA LEU A 353 -0.41 -21.67 -10.09
C LEU A 353 -0.10 -20.45 -10.97
N ASP A 354 1.08 -19.86 -10.82
CA ASP A 354 1.51 -18.66 -11.51
C ASP A 354 1.89 -18.94 -12.99
N PRO A 355 1.96 -17.89 -13.83
CA PRO A 355 2.45 -17.98 -15.20
C PRO A 355 3.94 -17.63 -15.36
N ILE A 356 4.72 -17.46 -14.29
CA ILE A 356 6.09 -16.94 -14.37
C ILE A 356 6.97 -17.89 -15.20
N GLY A 357 7.76 -17.33 -16.11
CA GLY A 357 8.59 -18.11 -17.02
C GLY A 357 7.83 -18.79 -18.17
N GLN A 358 6.51 -18.57 -18.29
CA GLN A 358 5.72 -19.06 -19.41
C GLN A 358 5.57 -17.99 -20.49
N SER A 359 5.27 -18.42 -21.72
CA SER A 359 5.05 -17.48 -22.82
C SER A 359 3.90 -16.52 -22.51
N GLY A 360 4.05 -15.26 -22.92
CA GLY A 360 3.06 -14.22 -22.65
C GLY A 360 3.30 -13.41 -21.38
N THR A 361 4.37 -13.68 -20.64
CA THR A 361 4.81 -12.82 -19.52
C THR A 361 5.86 -11.80 -19.95
N VAL A 362 5.81 -10.62 -19.33
CA VAL A 362 6.84 -9.57 -19.43
C VAL A 362 7.32 -9.24 -18.03
N ASN A 363 8.58 -9.56 -17.75
CA ASN A 363 9.24 -9.26 -16.48
C ASN A 363 9.63 -7.78 -16.46
N VAL A 364 9.46 -7.13 -15.30
CA VAL A 364 9.72 -5.70 -15.13
C VAL A 364 10.39 -5.45 -13.78
N VAL A 365 11.51 -4.73 -13.80
CA VAL A 365 12.14 -4.14 -12.60
C VAL A 365 12.42 -2.67 -12.85
N LEU A 366 12.42 -1.86 -11.79
CA LEU A 366 12.68 -0.42 -11.92
C LEU A 366 13.37 0.15 -10.68
N ALA A 367 13.97 1.33 -10.85
CA ALA A 367 14.57 2.14 -9.79
C ALA A 367 13.77 3.45 -9.66
N LYS A 368 13.04 3.61 -8.55
CA LYS A 368 12.20 4.77 -8.27
C LYS A 368 13.05 5.98 -7.84
N SER A 369 12.62 7.18 -8.27
CA SER A 369 13.13 8.46 -7.78
C SER A 369 12.36 8.90 -6.52
N ASP A 370 13.07 9.43 -5.52
CA ASP A 370 12.46 10.05 -4.35
C ASP A 370 12.01 11.50 -4.62
N GLY A 371 12.40 12.07 -5.76
CA GLY A 371 12.08 13.44 -6.19
C GLY A 371 10.63 13.65 -6.59
N ALA A 372 9.92 12.59 -6.97
CA ALA A 372 8.50 12.64 -7.30
C ALA A 372 7.78 11.35 -6.91
N THR A 373 6.46 11.44 -6.72
CA THR A 373 5.63 10.29 -6.36
C THR A 373 5.75 9.19 -7.42
N LEU A 374 5.79 9.60 -8.68
CA LEU A 374 5.81 8.73 -9.86
C LEU A 374 7.15 8.78 -10.63
N GLY A 375 8.21 9.28 -9.98
CA GLY A 375 9.51 9.45 -10.61
C GLY A 375 10.25 8.12 -10.77
N VAL A 376 10.94 7.93 -11.90
CA VAL A 376 11.68 6.69 -12.20
C VAL A 376 13.04 7.03 -12.82
N TYR A 377 14.12 6.60 -12.17
CA TYR A 377 15.49 6.74 -12.66
C TYR A 377 15.80 5.79 -13.82
N GLY A 378 15.32 4.55 -13.72
CA GLY A 378 15.52 3.54 -14.76
C GLY A 378 14.55 2.38 -14.65
N ILE A 379 14.38 1.66 -15.75
CA ILE A 379 13.51 0.48 -15.89
C ILE A 379 14.21 -0.56 -16.75
N ALA A 380 14.03 -1.83 -16.41
CA ALA A 380 14.36 -2.94 -17.29
C ALA A 380 13.13 -3.80 -17.55
N VAL A 381 12.99 -4.24 -18.80
CA VAL A 381 11.93 -5.15 -19.23
C VAL A 381 12.50 -6.34 -19.97
N GLN A 382 11.87 -7.49 -19.81
CA GLN A 382 12.27 -8.73 -20.45
C GLN A 382 11.04 -9.56 -20.79
N ARG A 383 10.90 -9.98 -22.04
CA ARG A 383 9.75 -10.76 -22.47
C ARG A 383 10.08 -12.24 -22.50
N VAL A 384 9.12 -13.06 -22.06
CA VAL A 384 9.21 -14.51 -22.14
C VAL A 384 8.40 -14.99 -23.34
N THR A 385 9.09 -15.66 -24.27
CA THR A 385 8.50 -16.23 -25.47
C THR A 385 8.33 -17.74 -25.31
N LYS A 386 7.68 -18.39 -26.27
CA LYS A 386 7.58 -19.86 -26.29
C LYS A 386 8.95 -20.56 -26.37
N ASN A 387 9.94 -19.92 -26.98
CA ASN A 387 11.22 -20.55 -27.31
C ASN A 387 12.35 -20.20 -26.34
N ALA A 388 12.31 -18.99 -25.78
CA ALA A 388 13.35 -18.47 -24.90
C ALA A 388 12.85 -17.25 -24.11
N VAL A 389 13.56 -16.97 -23.02
CA VAL A 389 13.54 -15.68 -22.34
C VAL A 389 14.44 -14.71 -23.13
N GLU A 390 13.91 -13.54 -23.51
CA GLU A 390 14.71 -12.53 -24.21
C GLU A 390 15.75 -11.87 -23.28
N PRO A 391 16.76 -11.15 -23.78
CA PRO A 391 17.63 -10.34 -22.94
C PRO A 391 16.89 -9.18 -22.29
N TRP A 392 17.32 -8.77 -21.09
CA TRP A 392 16.83 -7.56 -20.43
C TRP A 392 17.13 -6.31 -21.27
N HIS A 393 16.12 -5.48 -21.50
CA HIS A 393 16.25 -4.17 -22.11
C HIS A 393 16.19 -3.08 -21.04
N VAL A 394 17.35 -2.46 -20.75
CA VAL A 394 17.49 -1.41 -19.74
C VAL A 394 17.37 -0.02 -20.35
N SER A 395 16.54 0.83 -19.74
CA SER A 395 16.40 2.25 -20.03
C SER A 395 16.70 3.09 -18.79
N VAL A 396 17.49 4.17 -18.96
CA VAL A 396 17.83 5.14 -17.91
C VAL A 396 17.31 6.50 -18.35
N TYR A 397 16.76 7.28 -17.42
CA TYR A 397 16.10 8.55 -17.70
C TYR A 397 16.87 9.72 -17.08
N ASP A 398 17.17 10.72 -17.89
CA ASP A 398 17.84 11.97 -17.46
C ASP A 398 16.87 12.97 -16.80
N ASN A 399 15.55 12.79 -16.99
CA ASN A 399 14.52 13.59 -16.35
C ASN A 399 13.47 12.66 -15.68
N PRO A 400 13.83 12.04 -14.55
CA PRO A 400 13.09 10.91 -13.97
C PRO A 400 11.66 11.26 -13.55
N ASP A 401 11.38 12.52 -13.25
CA ASP A 401 10.12 12.97 -12.66
C ASP A 401 9.11 13.52 -13.72
N SER A 402 9.53 13.57 -14.98
CA SER A 402 8.76 14.20 -16.07
C SER A 402 7.57 13.35 -16.57
N ASP A 403 6.59 14.03 -17.18
CA ASP A 403 5.52 13.35 -17.94
C ASP A 403 6.08 12.55 -19.12
N ALA A 404 7.14 13.05 -19.76
CA ALA A 404 7.78 12.37 -20.88
C ALA A 404 8.35 11.00 -20.45
N THR A 405 8.96 10.92 -19.27
CA THR A 405 9.44 9.65 -18.70
C THR A 405 8.29 8.68 -18.44
N ARG A 406 7.21 9.14 -17.79
CA ARG A 406 5.99 8.33 -17.56
C ARG A 406 5.42 7.77 -18.86
N ARG A 407 5.29 8.59 -19.90
CA ARG A 407 4.84 8.16 -21.23
C ARG A 407 5.82 7.20 -21.91
N SER A 408 7.13 7.42 -21.74
CA SER A 408 8.17 6.52 -22.27
C SER A 408 8.08 5.12 -21.66
N ILE A 409 7.79 5.03 -20.36
CA ILE A 409 7.55 3.75 -19.66
C ILE A 409 6.29 3.06 -20.24
N MET A 410 5.19 3.78 -20.42
CA MET A 410 3.96 3.21 -21.03
C MET A 410 4.21 2.75 -22.47
N LYS A 411 4.99 3.50 -23.25
CA LYS A 411 5.39 3.10 -24.60
C LYS A 411 6.25 1.83 -24.61
N LEU A 412 7.21 1.74 -23.69
CA LEU A 412 8.08 0.57 -23.55
C LEU A 412 7.25 -0.68 -23.21
N LEU A 413 6.41 -0.59 -22.17
CA LEU A 413 5.54 -1.69 -21.75
C LEU A 413 4.49 -2.04 -22.82
N GLY A 414 3.90 -1.03 -23.45
CA GLY A 414 2.89 -1.21 -24.50
C GLY A 414 3.46 -1.96 -25.70
N ARG A 415 4.71 -1.67 -26.08
CA ARG A 415 5.42 -2.42 -27.12
C ARG A 415 5.57 -3.90 -26.77
N GLU A 416 6.03 -4.22 -25.56
CA GLU A 416 6.27 -5.62 -25.17
C GLU A 416 4.97 -6.39 -24.94
N LEU A 417 3.94 -5.75 -24.35
CA LEU A 417 2.61 -6.32 -24.20
C LEU A 417 1.96 -6.60 -25.56
N ASN A 418 2.03 -5.67 -26.52
CA ASN A 418 1.49 -5.89 -27.86
C ASN A 418 2.15 -7.09 -28.56
N LYS A 419 3.46 -7.26 -28.42
CA LYS A 419 4.16 -8.45 -28.95
C LYS A 419 3.67 -9.72 -28.26
N ALA A 420 3.56 -9.72 -26.93
CA ALA A 420 3.08 -10.86 -26.17
C ALA A 420 1.64 -11.26 -26.56
N ILE A 421 0.74 -10.27 -26.71
CA ILE A 421 -0.64 -10.47 -27.15
C ILE A 421 -0.67 -11.06 -28.56
N ALA A 422 0.08 -10.48 -29.49
CA ALA A 422 0.15 -10.96 -30.87
C ALA A 422 0.68 -12.40 -30.95
N GLU A 423 1.60 -12.79 -30.07
CA GLU A 423 2.07 -14.17 -29.97
C GLU A 423 1.00 -15.12 -29.45
N GLN A 424 0.26 -14.74 -28.41
CA GLN A 424 -0.84 -15.56 -27.89
C GLN A 424 -1.96 -15.75 -28.91
N ILE A 425 -2.31 -14.70 -29.66
CA ILE A 425 -3.29 -14.76 -30.77
C ILE A 425 -2.80 -15.66 -31.90
N LYS A 426 -1.51 -15.67 -32.20
CA LYS A 426 -0.93 -16.58 -33.21
C LYS A 426 -0.97 -18.04 -32.76
N ILE A 427 -0.92 -18.31 -31.46
CA ILE A 427 -1.01 -19.67 -30.91
C ILE A 427 -2.46 -20.16 -30.95
N ASP A 428 -3.40 -19.34 -30.48
CA ASP A 428 -4.83 -19.61 -30.54
C ASP A 428 -5.59 -18.29 -30.76
N ALA A 429 -6.19 -18.14 -31.94
CA ALA A 429 -6.88 -16.91 -32.32
C ALA A 429 -8.26 -16.77 -31.64
N ASP A 430 -8.92 -17.89 -31.34
CA ASP A 430 -10.27 -17.92 -30.77
C ASP A 430 -10.23 -17.82 -29.24
N ALA A 431 -9.19 -18.39 -28.62
CA ALA A 431 -9.00 -18.41 -27.17
C ALA A 431 -7.53 -18.12 -26.78
N PRO A 432 -6.98 -16.93 -27.09
CA PRO A 432 -5.60 -16.58 -26.75
C PRO A 432 -5.39 -16.61 -25.25
N ALA A 433 -4.30 -17.25 -24.82
CA ALA A 433 -3.92 -17.32 -23.41
C ALA A 433 -3.68 -15.92 -22.81
N PRO A 434 -3.83 -15.76 -21.49
CA PRO A 434 -3.68 -14.45 -20.88
C PRO A 434 -2.20 -14.01 -20.80
N VAL A 435 -1.97 -12.70 -20.96
CA VAL A 435 -0.65 -12.07 -20.83
C VAL A 435 -0.47 -11.43 -19.45
N HIS A 436 0.75 -11.32 -18.93
CA HIS A 436 1.00 -10.77 -17.59
C HIS A 436 2.25 -9.90 -17.53
N LEU A 437 2.24 -8.92 -16.63
CA LEU A 437 3.47 -8.31 -16.14
C LEU A 437 3.94 -9.08 -14.90
N VAL A 438 5.23 -9.37 -14.78
CA VAL A 438 5.81 -9.99 -13.59
C VAL A 438 6.75 -8.99 -12.94
N VAL A 439 6.57 -8.74 -11.66
CA VAL A 439 7.32 -7.74 -10.88
C VAL A 439 7.92 -8.39 -9.63
N PRO A 440 8.99 -7.82 -9.05
CA PRO A 440 9.61 -8.38 -7.85
C PRO A 440 8.71 -8.30 -6.61
N ASP A 441 7.85 -7.27 -6.51
CA ASP A 441 6.97 -7.02 -5.37
C ASP A 441 5.73 -6.18 -5.73
N SER A 442 4.77 -6.09 -4.79
CA SER A 442 3.54 -5.30 -4.95
C SER A 442 3.79 -3.79 -5.04
N THR A 443 4.81 -3.26 -4.37
CA THR A 443 5.15 -1.83 -4.41
C THR A 443 5.55 -1.39 -5.82
N THR A 444 6.27 -2.25 -6.54
CA THR A 444 6.62 -2.03 -7.95
C THR A 444 5.38 -2.05 -8.84
N ALA A 445 4.45 -2.98 -8.60
CA ALA A 445 3.16 -3.02 -9.29
C ALA A 445 2.38 -1.71 -9.07
N ASP A 446 2.29 -1.26 -7.82
CA ASP A 446 1.57 -0.06 -7.43
C ASP A 446 2.10 1.21 -8.09
N LEU A 447 3.43 1.33 -8.23
CA LEU A 447 4.03 2.45 -8.95
C LEU A 447 3.64 2.45 -10.44
N LEU A 448 3.71 1.30 -11.11
CA LEU A 448 3.34 1.18 -12.52
C LEU A 448 1.86 1.52 -12.76
N VAL A 449 0.96 1.01 -11.91
CA VAL A 449 -0.47 1.34 -11.97
C VAL A 449 -0.71 2.83 -11.74
N SER A 450 0.02 3.44 -10.80
CA SER A 450 -0.08 4.88 -10.54
C SER A 450 0.42 5.74 -11.71
N ILE A 451 1.46 5.29 -12.42
CA ILE A 451 1.92 5.94 -13.66
C ILE A 451 0.84 5.84 -14.75
N ALA A 452 0.22 4.67 -14.92
CA ALA A 452 -0.87 4.48 -15.88
C ALA A 452 -2.08 5.36 -15.56
N ASP A 453 -2.48 5.44 -14.29
CA ASP A 453 -3.57 6.30 -13.81
C ASP A 453 -3.32 7.78 -14.14
N SER A 454 -2.11 8.26 -13.88
CA SER A 454 -1.67 9.61 -14.22
C SER A 454 -1.75 9.89 -15.73
N VAL A 455 -1.25 8.97 -16.56
CA VAL A 455 -1.28 9.10 -18.03
C VAL A 455 -2.71 9.06 -18.56
N ALA A 456 -3.57 8.19 -18.01
CA ALA A 456 -4.98 8.12 -18.37
C ALA A 456 -5.73 9.41 -18.02
N GLY A 457 -5.55 9.97 -16.82
CA GLY A 457 -6.18 11.23 -16.43
C GLY A 457 -5.82 12.40 -17.36
N LYS A 458 -4.56 12.46 -17.81
CA LYS A 458 -4.11 13.44 -18.82
C LYS A 458 -4.74 13.22 -20.18
N GLU A 459 -4.90 11.97 -20.61
CA GLU A 459 -5.55 11.64 -21.88
C GLU A 459 -7.05 11.99 -21.87
N LEU A 460 -7.76 11.71 -20.77
CA LEU A 460 -9.16 12.11 -20.61
C LEU A 460 -9.32 13.64 -20.62
N SER A 461 -8.41 14.36 -19.97
CA SER A 461 -8.39 15.82 -20.00
C SER A 461 -8.13 16.38 -21.40
N ARG A 462 -7.20 15.75 -22.16
CA ARG A 462 -6.93 16.08 -23.56
C ARG A 462 -8.19 15.97 -24.43
N LEU A 463 -8.94 14.88 -24.30
CA LEU A 463 -10.19 14.66 -25.03
C LEU A 463 -11.22 15.78 -24.76
N ARG A 464 -11.36 16.21 -23.50
CA ARG A 464 -12.26 17.32 -23.13
C ARG A 464 -11.87 18.63 -23.81
N TRP A 465 -10.58 18.95 -23.84
CA TRP A 465 -10.10 20.19 -24.44
C TRP A 465 -10.12 20.18 -25.96
N GLU A 466 -9.98 19.00 -26.58
CA GLU A 466 -10.23 18.89 -28.02
C GLU A 466 -11.69 19.17 -28.35
N ARG A 467 -12.62 18.67 -27.53
CA ARG A 467 -14.03 19.03 -27.64
C ARG A 467 -14.24 20.54 -27.47
N ASP A 468 -13.62 21.15 -26.47
CA ASP A 468 -13.70 22.61 -26.27
C ASP A 468 -13.23 23.38 -27.51
N LYS A 469 -12.06 23.02 -28.05
CA LYS A 469 -11.53 23.63 -29.28
C LYS A 469 -12.47 23.46 -30.48
N GLN A 470 -13.06 22.29 -30.65
CA GLN A 470 -14.05 22.03 -31.72
C GLN A 470 -15.30 22.90 -31.58
N GLN A 471 -15.71 23.21 -30.34
CA GLN A 471 -16.85 24.09 -30.04
C GLN A 471 -16.47 25.59 -30.00
N GLY A 472 -15.23 25.96 -30.33
CA GLY A 472 -14.75 27.34 -30.27
C GLY A 472 -14.56 27.87 -28.84
N ARG A 473 -14.46 26.99 -27.85
CA ARG A 473 -14.24 27.33 -26.43
C ARG A 473 -12.74 27.25 -26.08
N PRO A 474 -12.26 28.07 -25.12
CA PRO A 474 -10.88 27.95 -24.64
C PRO A 474 -10.67 26.66 -23.84
N ALA A 475 -9.48 26.07 -23.94
CA ALA A 475 -9.06 24.95 -23.10
C ALA A 475 -8.68 25.46 -21.71
N LEU A 476 -9.49 25.14 -20.71
CA LEU A 476 -9.30 25.60 -19.33
C LEU A 476 -9.09 24.43 -18.36
N THR A 477 -8.22 24.64 -17.36
CA THR A 477 -8.11 23.77 -16.18
C THR A 477 -9.43 23.78 -15.40
N TYR A 478 -9.53 22.94 -14.38
CA TYR A 478 -10.69 22.95 -13.48
C TYR A 478 -10.89 24.34 -12.84
N ASN A 479 -9.79 24.95 -12.39
CA ASN A 479 -9.75 26.27 -11.77
C ASN A 479 -9.98 27.43 -12.77
N GLY A 480 -10.17 27.14 -14.07
CA GLY A 480 -10.45 28.15 -15.10
C GLY A 480 -9.21 28.83 -15.69
N GLU A 481 -8.00 28.33 -15.39
CA GLU A 481 -6.75 28.83 -15.96
C GLU A 481 -6.51 28.22 -17.36
N PRO A 482 -5.77 28.86 -18.26
CA PRO A 482 -5.40 28.25 -19.55
C PRO A 482 -4.67 26.92 -19.36
N ALA A 483 -5.15 25.86 -20.01
CA ALA A 483 -4.55 24.52 -19.93
C ALA A 483 -3.56 24.28 -21.07
N VAL A 484 -2.49 23.53 -20.77
CA VAL A 484 -1.60 22.97 -21.80
C VAL A 484 -2.15 21.61 -22.23
N ILE A 485 -2.56 21.51 -23.49
CA ILE A 485 -3.04 20.25 -24.05
C ILE A 485 -1.84 19.30 -24.23
N PRO A 486 -1.82 18.13 -23.57
CA PRO A 486 -0.73 17.18 -23.68
C PRO A 486 -0.75 16.48 -25.02
N SER A 487 0.35 15.80 -25.36
CA SER A 487 0.42 14.95 -26.54
C SER A 487 -0.60 13.81 -26.49
N TYR A 488 -1.18 13.49 -27.64
CA TYR A 488 -2.02 12.31 -27.85
C TYR A 488 -1.37 11.03 -27.32
N LEU A 489 -2.14 10.17 -26.66
CA LEU A 489 -1.72 8.82 -26.28
C LEU A 489 -1.91 7.85 -27.47
N PRO A 490 -0.83 7.38 -28.12
CA PRO A 490 -0.95 6.43 -29.22
C PRO A 490 -1.60 5.12 -28.76
N GLU A 491 -2.37 4.48 -29.64
CA GLU A 491 -3.07 3.21 -29.36
C GLU A 491 -2.15 2.12 -28.80
N LYS A 492 -0.92 2.02 -29.33
CA LYS A 492 0.08 1.06 -28.83
C LYS A 492 0.52 1.31 -27.40
N ASP A 493 0.55 2.58 -26.98
CA ASP A 493 0.94 2.98 -25.62
C ASP A 493 -0.28 2.86 -24.69
N ARG A 494 -1.49 3.13 -25.22
CA ARG A 494 -2.79 2.96 -24.55
C ARG A 494 -3.00 1.53 -24.06
N VAL A 495 -2.48 0.52 -24.76
CA VAL A 495 -2.51 -0.89 -24.34
C VAL A 495 -1.93 -1.05 -22.93
N ALA A 496 -0.75 -0.49 -22.64
CA ALA A 496 -0.15 -0.61 -21.31
C ALA A 496 -0.94 0.14 -20.24
N VAL A 497 -1.38 1.36 -20.56
CA VAL A 497 -2.20 2.16 -19.65
C VAL A 497 -3.48 1.41 -19.27
N SER A 498 -4.21 0.95 -20.27
CA SER A 498 -5.46 0.19 -20.10
C SER A 498 -5.22 -1.12 -19.32
N PHE A 499 -4.17 -1.87 -19.65
CA PHE A 499 -3.84 -3.13 -18.99
C PHE A 499 -3.49 -2.96 -17.51
N LEU A 500 -2.72 -1.92 -17.17
CA LEU A 500 -2.37 -1.60 -15.79
C LEU A 500 -3.59 -1.09 -15.00
N LEU A 501 -4.50 -0.36 -15.64
CA LEU A 501 -5.75 0.07 -14.99
C LEU A 501 -6.72 -1.08 -14.70
N GLU A 502 -6.66 -2.19 -15.45
CA GLU A 502 -7.38 -3.41 -15.07
C GLU A 502 -6.91 -3.95 -13.71
N GLN A 503 -5.64 -3.80 -13.35
CA GLN A 503 -5.16 -4.17 -12.01
C GLN A 503 -5.84 -3.36 -10.90
N ASP A 504 -6.19 -2.10 -11.18
CA ASP A 504 -6.88 -1.26 -10.19
C ASP A 504 -8.38 -1.59 -10.12
N ARG A 505 -9.02 -1.84 -11.27
CA ARG A 505 -10.43 -2.31 -11.31
C ARG A 505 -10.61 -3.66 -10.64
N ALA A 506 -9.67 -4.56 -10.89
CA ALA A 506 -9.64 -5.89 -10.32
C ALA A 506 -8.96 -5.91 -8.95
N ARG A 507 -8.62 -4.78 -8.31
CA ARG A 507 -7.88 -4.77 -7.03
C ARG A 507 -8.55 -5.61 -5.94
N THR A 508 -9.87 -5.64 -5.92
CA THR A 508 -10.66 -6.45 -4.99
C THR A 508 -10.85 -7.89 -5.46
N MET A 509 -10.56 -8.20 -6.73
CA MET A 509 -10.51 -9.55 -7.28
C MET A 509 -9.10 -10.13 -7.14
N LYS A 510 -9.00 -11.37 -6.67
CA LYS A 510 -7.72 -12.05 -6.41
C LYS A 510 -7.32 -12.99 -7.52
N ALA A 511 -8.27 -13.58 -8.25
CA ALA A 511 -7.99 -14.62 -9.26
C ALA A 511 -7.70 -14.09 -10.68
N ARG A 512 -7.72 -12.77 -10.89
CA ARG A 512 -7.70 -12.13 -12.22
C ARG A 512 -6.63 -11.05 -12.37
N SER A 513 -5.54 -11.19 -11.63
CA SER A 513 -4.48 -10.19 -11.56
C SER A 513 -3.75 -10.08 -12.92
N THR A 514 -3.62 -8.87 -13.45
CA THR A 514 -2.82 -8.61 -14.66
C THR A 514 -1.32 -8.54 -14.35
N ILE A 515 -0.98 -8.29 -13.08
CA ILE A 515 0.38 -8.26 -12.56
C ILE A 515 0.60 -9.42 -11.59
N VAL A 516 1.72 -10.12 -11.74
CA VAL A 516 2.14 -11.24 -10.87
C VAL A 516 3.34 -10.79 -10.03
N ASP A 517 3.21 -10.90 -8.71
CA ASP A 517 4.28 -10.66 -7.74
C ASP A 517 5.11 -11.95 -7.58
N LEU A 518 6.36 -11.94 -8.06
CA LEU A 518 7.28 -13.08 -8.01
C LEU A 518 7.57 -13.50 -6.56
N ARG A 519 7.77 -12.54 -5.66
CA ARG A 519 8.00 -12.83 -4.24
C ARG A 519 6.76 -13.46 -3.60
N ARG A 520 5.55 -13.03 -3.96
CA ARG A 520 4.31 -13.67 -3.48
C ARG A 520 4.17 -15.10 -3.99
N ALA A 521 4.51 -15.34 -5.25
CA ALA A 521 4.47 -16.68 -5.83
C ALA A 521 5.39 -17.62 -5.05
N LEU A 522 6.65 -17.24 -4.82
CA LEU A 522 7.59 -18.00 -4.00
C LEU A 522 7.08 -18.20 -2.56
N ALA A 523 6.57 -17.15 -1.91
CA ALA A 523 6.09 -17.22 -0.54
C ALA A 523 4.87 -18.16 -0.37
N SER A 524 4.18 -18.52 -1.45
CA SER A 524 3.12 -19.54 -1.41
C SER A 524 3.65 -20.98 -1.42
N LEU A 525 4.88 -21.17 -1.89
CA LEU A 525 5.53 -22.47 -2.10
C LEU A 525 6.46 -22.85 -0.94
N VAL A 526 7.00 -21.86 -0.23
CA VAL A 526 8.03 -22.05 0.80
C VAL A 526 7.88 -21.06 1.97
N THR A 527 8.12 -21.57 3.17
CA THR A 527 8.27 -20.79 4.40
C THR A 527 9.76 -20.64 4.70
N ALA A 528 10.25 -19.40 4.64
CA ALA A 528 11.63 -19.07 5.02
C ALA A 528 11.79 -18.97 6.55
N GLY A 529 13.01 -19.20 7.05
CA GLY A 529 13.37 -18.96 8.45
C GLY A 529 13.54 -17.47 8.76
N GLY A 530 13.66 -17.14 10.04
CA GLY A 530 13.76 -15.77 10.54
C GLY A 530 12.41 -15.04 10.62
N PRO A 531 12.42 -13.73 10.90
CA PRO A 531 11.20 -12.92 10.95
C PRO A 531 10.44 -12.91 9.62
N THR A 532 9.12 -13.12 9.65
CA THR A 532 8.28 -13.16 8.43
C THR A 532 8.36 -11.90 7.57
N VAL A 533 8.54 -10.73 8.20
CA VAL A 533 8.71 -9.44 7.51
C VAL A 533 9.93 -9.43 6.58
N ASN A 534 10.99 -10.20 6.88
CA ASN A 534 12.17 -10.26 6.01
C ASN A 534 11.84 -10.95 4.68
N SER A 535 10.94 -11.93 4.69
CA SER A 535 10.43 -12.62 3.49
C SER A 535 9.57 -11.72 2.59
N LEU A 536 9.28 -10.48 3.01
CA LEU A 536 8.72 -9.46 2.13
C LEU A 536 9.74 -8.94 1.10
N ARG A 537 11.04 -9.26 1.26
CA ARG A 537 12.06 -8.99 0.25
C ARG A 537 12.43 -10.25 -0.52
N LEU A 538 12.49 -10.12 -1.85
CA LEU A 538 12.80 -11.24 -2.74
C LEU A 538 14.24 -11.77 -2.58
N ASP A 539 15.21 -10.89 -2.33
CA ASP A 539 16.62 -11.25 -2.06
C ASP A 539 16.80 -12.00 -0.74
N TYR A 540 15.89 -11.83 0.22
CA TYR A 540 15.86 -12.63 1.44
C TYR A 540 15.17 -13.96 1.22
N LEU A 541 14.05 -13.99 0.50
CA LEU A 541 13.22 -15.18 0.32
C LEU A 541 13.85 -16.21 -0.63
N ALA A 542 14.37 -15.78 -1.78
CA ALA A 542 14.83 -16.69 -2.84
C ALA A 542 15.94 -17.69 -2.39
N PRO A 543 16.92 -17.32 -1.56
CA PRO A 543 17.92 -18.26 -1.04
C PRO A 543 17.33 -19.45 -0.28
N TRP A 544 16.22 -19.28 0.45
CA TRP A 544 15.61 -20.38 1.23
C TRP A 544 15.01 -21.48 0.37
N VAL A 545 14.85 -21.22 -0.93
CA VAL A 545 14.21 -22.10 -1.90
C VAL A 545 15.24 -22.84 -2.74
N ASP A 546 16.47 -22.33 -2.77
CA ASP A 546 17.55 -22.85 -3.59
C ASP A 546 18.21 -24.04 -2.88
N PRO A 547 18.02 -25.29 -3.36
CA PRO A 547 18.57 -26.47 -2.69
C PRO A 547 20.11 -26.53 -2.77
N SER A 548 20.74 -25.66 -3.58
CA SER A 548 22.20 -25.55 -3.65
C SER A 548 22.80 -24.68 -2.54
N GLU A 549 21.97 -23.89 -1.84
CA GLU A 549 22.43 -23.08 -0.72
C GLU A 549 22.73 -23.97 0.50
N PRO A 550 23.83 -23.71 1.23
CA PRO A 550 24.05 -24.35 2.52
C PRO A 550 22.99 -23.92 3.55
N PRO A 551 22.86 -24.63 4.69
CA PRO A 551 21.99 -24.19 5.77
C PRO A 551 22.21 -22.73 6.13
N ILE A 552 21.13 -21.95 6.04
CA ILE A 552 21.11 -20.49 6.15
C ILE A 552 20.97 -20.08 7.61
N ASP A 553 21.91 -19.28 8.09
CA ASP A 553 21.70 -18.47 9.31
C ASP A 553 20.85 -17.24 8.94
N HIS A 554 19.62 -17.20 9.45
CA HIS A 554 18.67 -16.12 9.16
C HIS A 554 19.18 -14.74 9.60
N ARG A 555 19.97 -14.67 10.69
CA ARG A 555 20.53 -13.41 11.20
C ARG A 555 21.64 -12.93 10.28
N ALA A 556 22.52 -13.84 9.85
CA ALA A 556 23.61 -13.52 8.93
C ALA A 556 23.09 -13.07 7.55
N LEU A 557 22.07 -13.76 7.02
CA LEU A 557 21.43 -13.37 5.76
C LEU A 557 20.72 -12.01 5.88
N ALA A 558 19.97 -11.78 6.96
CA ALA A 558 19.33 -10.49 7.21
C ALA A 558 20.36 -9.36 7.31
N GLU A 559 21.48 -9.58 8.02
CA GLU A 559 22.55 -8.59 8.15
C GLU A 559 23.24 -8.29 6.82
N LEU A 560 23.48 -9.31 5.99
CA LEU A 560 24.04 -9.15 4.64
C LEU A 560 23.14 -8.27 3.77
N ILE A 561 21.83 -8.55 3.79
CA ILE A 561 20.82 -7.85 2.99
C ILE A 561 20.58 -6.44 3.49
N GLU A 562 20.53 -6.25 4.81
CA GLU A 562 20.44 -4.93 5.42
C GLU A 562 21.64 -4.09 4.99
N LYS A 563 22.88 -4.57 5.16
CA LYS A 563 24.10 -3.83 4.77
C LYS A 563 24.26 -3.57 3.26
N SER A 564 23.47 -4.22 2.40
CA SER A 564 23.50 -4.00 0.96
C SER A 564 23.23 -2.53 0.61
N ALA A 565 23.95 -2.01 -0.38
CA ALA A 565 23.61 -0.72 -0.99
C ALA A 565 22.34 -0.81 -1.85
N HIS A 566 21.96 -2.02 -2.25
CA HIS A 566 20.91 -2.28 -3.23
C HIS A 566 19.66 -2.86 -2.59
N SER A 567 18.57 -2.77 -3.35
CA SER A 567 17.24 -3.27 -2.98
C SER A 567 16.63 -3.98 -4.19
N VAL A 568 15.74 -4.96 -3.99
CA VAL A 568 15.13 -5.68 -5.12
C VAL A 568 13.86 -5.01 -5.63
N GLY A 569 13.08 -4.41 -4.74
CA GLY A 569 11.87 -3.65 -5.07
C GLY A 569 12.14 -2.32 -5.76
N ALA A 570 11.09 -1.63 -6.20
CA ALA A 570 11.19 -0.32 -6.84
C ALA A 570 11.93 0.74 -6.00
N GLN A 571 11.68 0.76 -4.69
CA GLN A 571 12.21 1.76 -3.76
C GLN A 571 13.69 1.51 -3.47
N LEU A 572 14.52 2.53 -3.58
CA LEU A 572 15.96 2.46 -3.32
C LEU A 572 16.27 2.51 -1.82
N THR A 573 17.45 1.99 -1.45
CA THR A 573 18.03 2.27 -0.13
C THR A 573 18.36 3.77 -0.03
N PRO A 574 18.32 4.38 1.18
CA PRO A 574 18.69 5.78 1.34
C PRO A 574 20.12 6.08 0.85
N THR A 575 21.06 5.16 1.06
CA THR A 575 22.44 5.30 0.59
C THR A 575 22.52 5.42 -0.93
N GLN A 576 21.84 4.53 -1.66
CA GLN A 576 21.86 4.55 -3.13
C GLN A 576 21.07 5.75 -3.69
N SER A 577 19.91 6.06 -3.10
CA SER A 577 19.12 7.25 -3.46
C SER A 577 19.94 8.53 -3.32
N ASN A 578 20.67 8.67 -2.21
CA ASN A 578 21.55 9.82 -1.96
C ASN A 578 22.70 9.89 -2.97
N ALA A 579 23.34 8.77 -3.29
CA ALA A 579 24.42 8.71 -4.27
C ALA A 579 23.95 9.15 -5.67
N ILE A 580 22.78 8.65 -6.12
CA ILE A 580 22.17 9.04 -7.40
C ILE A 580 21.81 10.51 -7.38
N HIS A 581 21.19 11.01 -6.31
CA HIS A 581 20.83 12.41 -6.16
C HIS A 581 22.06 13.33 -6.24
N HIS A 582 23.16 13.00 -5.55
CA HIS A 582 24.41 13.76 -5.65
C HIS A 582 25.00 13.78 -7.07
N ALA A 583 24.94 12.66 -7.80
CA ALA A 583 25.35 12.61 -9.21
C ALA A 583 24.41 13.42 -10.11
N PHE A 584 23.13 13.49 -9.75
CA PHE A 584 22.10 14.21 -10.49
C PHE A 584 22.20 15.73 -10.32
N THR A 585 22.33 16.25 -9.10
CA THR A 585 22.32 17.70 -8.81
C THR A 585 23.71 18.34 -8.85
N GLY A 586 24.76 17.58 -8.53
CA GLY A 586 26.11 18.12 -8.35
C GLY A 586 26.27 18.93 -7.07
N ASP A 587 27.35 19.73 -7.02
CA ASP A 587 27.81 20.49 -5.86
C ASP A 587 27.38 21.96 -5.87
N LYS A 588 26.81 22.45 -6.98
CA LYS A 588 26.39 23.85 -7.15
C LYS A 588 25.02 23.94 -7.83
N PRO A 589 24.19 24.94 -7.48
CA PRO A 589 22.94 25.20 -8.19
C PRO A 589 23.16 25.54 -9.67
N GLY A 590 22.18 25.20 -10.52
CA GLY A 590 22.16 25.59 -11.94
C GLY A 590 23.04 24.76 -12.87
N LEU A 591 23.66 23.67 -12.38
CA LEU A 591 24.36 22.72 -13.23
C LEU A 591 23.38 21.99 -14.18
N PRO A 592 23.84 21.56 -15.39
CA PRO A 592 23.03 20.69 -16.23
C PRO A 592 22.71 19.40 -15.47
N ARG A 593 21.53 18.84 -15.70
CA ARG A 593 21.09 17.63 -15.01
C ARG A 593 20.96 16.48 -16.01
N PRO A 594 21.55 15.31 -15.74
CA PRO A 594 22.41 14.99 -14.59
C PRO A 594 23.74 15.77 -14.59
N ALA A 595 24.20 16.22 -13.41
CA ALA A 595 25.44 16.98 -13.26
C ALA A 595 26.70 16.14 -13.52
N LYS A 596 26.63 14.84 -13.20
CA LYS A 596 27.67 13.85 -13.50
C LYS A 596 27.05 12.69 -14.30
N PRO A 597 26.80 12.84 -15.62
CA PRO A 597 26.04 11.88 -16.41
C PRO A 597 26.57 10.45 -16.36
N SER A 598 27.88 10.23 -16.50
CA SER A 598 28.45 8.88 -16.45
C SER A 598 28.20 8.21 -15.09
N VAL A 599 28.54 8.89 -14.00
CA VAL A 599 28.33 8.39 -12.63
C VAL A 599 26.86 8.12 -12.34
N TYR A 600 25.98 9.03 -12.77
CA TYR A 600 24.53 8.88 -12.63
C TYR A 600 24.02 7.62 -13.38
N HIS A 601 24.41 7.46 -14.64
CA HIS A 601 24.02 6.30 -15.45
C HIS A 601 24.57 4.99 -14.88
N ASP A 602 25.82 4.98 -14.45
CA ASP A 602 26.47 3.79 -13.88
C ASP A 602 25.77 3.34 -12.59
N LEU A 603 25.49 4.27 -11.66
CA LEU A 603 24.77 3.97 -10.41
C LEU A 603 23.40 3.34 -10.65
N ILE A 604 22.65 3.85 -11.63
CA ILE A 604 21.32 3.33 -11.97
C ILE A 604 21.44 1.97 -12.66
N ARG A 605 22.41 1.79 -13.56
CA ARG A 605 22.65 0.51 -14.22
C ARG A 605 23.05 -0.58 -13.24
N THR A 606 23.94 -0.30 -12.30
CA THR A 606 24.33 -1.25 -11.24
C THR A 606 23.14 -1.62 -10.35
N GLU A 607 22.29 -0.65 -10.00
CA GLU A 607 21.07 -0.91 -9.23
C GLU A 607 20.09 -1.81 -10.01
N ILE A 608 19.87 -1.54 -11.30
CA ILE A 608 19.02 -2.37 -12.15
C ILE A 608 19.64 -3.76 -12.34
N GLU A 609 20.95 -3.87 -12.52
CA GLU A 609 21.66 -5.14 -12.65
C GLU A 609 21.41 -6.03 -11.43
N TYR A 610 21.60 -5.49 -10.21
CA TYR A 610 21.29 -6.21 -8.98
C TYR A 610 19.84 -6.74 -8.97
N LYS A 611 18.86 -5.90 -9.31
CA LYS A 611 17.45 -6.29 -9.38
C LYS A 611 17.21 -7.41 -10.40
N THR A 612 17.78 -7.29 -11.60
CA THR A 612 17.62 -8.29 -12.65
C THR A 612 18.29 -9.62 -12.27
N THR A 613 19.46 -9.60 -11.63
CA THR A 613 20.15 -10.81 -11.18
C THR A 613 19.34 -11.56 -10.13
N VAL A 614 18.79 -10.85 -9.13
CA VAL A 614 17.95 -11.49 -8.11
C VAL A 614 16.65 -12.01 -8.73
N PHE A 615 16.04 -11.23 -9.63
CA PHE A 615 14.83 -11.65 -10.34
C PHE A 615 15.06 -12.92 -11.16
N ASP A 616 16.13 -12.98 -11.94
CA ASP A 616 16.47 -14.12 -12.79
C ASP A 616 16.78 -15.36 -11.95
N LYS A 617 17.54 -15.22 -10.84
CA LYS A 617 17.80 -16.33 -9.90
C LYS A 617 16.49 -16.87 -9.33
N ALA A 618 15.64 -16.00 -8.78
CA ALA A 618 14.36 -16.38 -8.19
C ALA A 618 13.41 -17.05 -9.20
N SER A 619 13.30 -16.49 -10.41
CA SER A 619 12.48 -17.04 -11.49
C SER A 619 13.02 -18.39 -11.99
N GLY A 620 14.35 -18.55 -12.04
CA GLY A 620 15.01 -19.80 -12.41
C GLY A 620 14.74 -20.91 -11.40
N ILE A 621 14.87 -20.63 -10.10
CA ILE A 621 14.54 -21.59 -9.02
C ILE A 621 13.07 -22.02 -9.12
N LEU A 622 12.16 -21.06 -9.27
CA LEU A 622 10.73 -21.34 -9.38
C LEU A 622 10.40 -22.24 -10.60
N GLN A 623 11.15 -22.14 -11.69
CA GLN A 623 10.96 -22.99 -12.87
C GLN A 623 11.57 -24.39 -12.76
N THR A 624 12.60 -24.55 -11.92
CA THR A 624 13.38 -25.79 -11.83
C THR A 624 12.95 -26.67 -10.66
N GLU A 625 12.56 -26.06 -9.53
CA GLU A 625 12.27 -26.77 -8.29
C GLU A 625 10.78 -27.09 -8.07
N PHE A 626 9.87 -26.51 -8.87
CA PHE A 626 8.44 -26.69 -8.66
C PHE A 626 7.66 -27.00 -9.94
N ASP A 627 6.83 -28.04 -9.84
CA ASP A 627 5.89 -28.43 -10.88
C ASP A 627 4.67 -27.50 -10.95
N LEU A 628 4.03 -27.48 -12.12
CA LEU A 628 2.73 -26.82 -12.32
C LEU A 628 1.60 -27.65 -11.72
N SER A 629 0.66 -26.98 -11.05
CA SER A 629 -0.54 -27.58 -10.50
C SER A 629 -1.54 -28.00 -11.59
N LYS A 630 -2.28 -29.10 -11.37
CA LYS A 630 -3.42 -29.48 -12.21
C LYS A 630 -4.54 -28.44 -12.25
N LEU A 631 -4.62 -27.55 -11.25
CA LEU A 631 -5.58 -26.43 -11.22
C LEU A 631 -5.07 -25.16 -11.90
N GLN A 632 -3.80 -25.10 -12.30
CA GLN A 632 -3.26 -23.93 -13.01
C GLN A 632 -4.09 -23.58 -14.26
N PRO A 633 -4.48 -24.52 -15.15
CA PRO A 633 -5.34 -24.20 -16.30
C PRO A 633 -6.70 -23.59 -15.93
N ALA A 634 -7.26 -23.93 -14.76
CA ALA A 634 -8.52 -23.34 -14.28
C ALA A 634 -8.32 -21.87 -13.91
N VAL A 635 -7.23 -21.55 -13.19
CA VAL A 635 -6.84 -20.17 -12.87
C VAL A 635 -6.59 -19.38 -14.16
N ARG A 636 -5.80 -19.92 -15.10
CA ARG A 636 -5.52 -19.31 -16.41
C ARG A 636 -6.81 -19.04 -17.21
N THR A 637 -7.82 -19.91 -17.08
CA THR A 637 -9.12 -19.73 -17.74
C THR A 637 -9.89 -18.53 -17.17
N VAL A 638 -9.86 -18.33 -15.86
CA VAL A 638 -10.49 -17.17 -15.19
C VAL A 638 -9.78 -15.87 -15.56
N GLU A 639 -8.44 -15.88 -15.61
CA GLU A 639 -7.65 -14.75 -16.10
C GLU A 639 -7.98 -14.42 -17.58
N ALA A 640 -8.11 -15.43 -18.42
CA ALA A 640 -8.46 -15.25 -19.83
C ALA A 640 -9.85 -14.62 -20.02
N ASP A 641 -10.82 -14.95 -19.17
CA ASP A 641 -12.14 -14.31 -19.18
C ASP A 641 -12.07 -12.82 -18.93
N ALA A 642 -11.32 -12.42 -17.91
CA ALA A 642 -11.09 -11.03 -17.58
C ALA A 642 -10.41 -10.31 -18.75
N GLN A 643 -9.39 -10.93 -19.36
CA GLN A 643 -8.67 -10.32 -20.49
C GLN A 643 -9.52 -10.23 -21.76
N ARG A 644 -10.47 -11.14 -22.00
CA ARG A 644 -11.44 -10.98 -23.10
C ARG A 644 -12.34 -9.77 -22.91
N LEU A 645 -12.67 -9.42 -21.68
CA LEU A 645 -13.42 -8.19 -21.41
C LEU A 645 -12.54 -6.95 -21.59
N TRP A 646 -11.32 -6.99 -21.05
CA TRP A 646 -10.34 -5.93 -21.21
C TRP A 646 -10.04 -5.60 -22.68
N ARG A 647 -9.79 -6.62 -23.53
CA ARG A 647 -9.55 -6.41 -24.97
C ARG A 647 -10.71 -5.70 -25.64
N ARG A 648 -11.96 -6.09 -25.34
CA ARG A 648 -13.15 -5.39 -25.85
C ARG A 648 -13.24 -3.94 -25.38
N ARG A 649 -12.88 -3.65 -24.12
CA ARG A 649 -12.80 -2.28 -23.60
C ARG A 649 -11.78 -1.46 -24.39
N LEU A 650 -10.60 -2.04 -24.61
CA LEU A 650 -9.52 -1.44 -25.38
C LEU A 650 -9.96 -1.19 -26.83
N ASP A 651 -10.54 -2.18 -27.51
CA ASP A 651 -10.96 -2.07 -28.92
C ASP A 651 -12.06 -1.02 -29.13
N LEU A 652 -12.98 -0.91 -28.16
CA LEU A 652 -14.12 0.01 -28.24
C LEU A 652 -13.86 1.36 -27.57
N HIS A 653 -12.65 1.58 -27.07
CA HIS A 653 -12.28 2.78 -26.31
C HIS A 653 -13.27 3.07 -25.17
N ALA A 654 -13.85 2.03 -24.56
CA ALA A 654 -14.94 2.15 -23.60
C ALA A 654 -14.52 1.53 -22.27
N PHE A 655 -14.55 2.32 -21.21
CA PHE A 655 -14.11 1.93 -19.86
C PHE A 655 -12.63 1.53 -19.73
N ASP A 656 -11.81 1.63 -20.77
CA ASP A 656 -10.41 1.17 -20.76
C ASP A 656 -9.47 2.15 -20.01
N LEU A 657 -9.74 3.45 -20.06
CA LEU A 657 -9.07 4.51 -19.28
C LEU A 657 -9.80 4.91 -17.97
N VAL A 658 -10.86 4.20 -17.56
CA VAL A 658 -11.64 4.57 -16.36
C VAL A 658 -10.91 4.18 -15.07
N ARG A 659 -10.73 5.15 -14.18
CA ARG A 659 -10.21 4.99 -12.82
C ARG A 659 -11.30 4.43 -11.90
N PHE A 660 -10.94 3.59 -10.91
CA PHE A 660 -11.94 2.93 -10.05
C PHE A 660 -12.81 3.93 -9.27
N ASP A 661 -12.25 5.07 -8.85
CA ASP A 661 -12.95 6.16 -8.17
C ASP A 661 -14.00 6.89 -9.03
N ARG A 662 -13.84 6.88 -10.36
CA ARG A 662 -14.81 7.44 -11.32
C ARG A 662 -15.92 6.47 -11.71
N THR A 663 -15.87 5.23 -11.24
CA THR A 663 -16.96 4.28 -11.47
C THR A 663 -18.20 4.68 -10.69
N SER A 664 -19.38 4.49 -11.28
CA SER A 664 -20.63 4.86 -10.64
C SER A 664 -20.90 4.01 -9.40
N ARG A 665 -21.66 4.55 -8.43
CA ARG A 665 -22.05 3.79 -7.23
C ARG A 665 -22.84 2.52 -7.57
N TRP A 666 -23.70 2.59 -8.58
CA TRP A 666 -24.49 1.43 -9.02
C TRP A 666 -23.58 0.34 -9.60
N TRP A 667 -22.57 0.70 -10.38
CA TRP A 667 -21.59 -0.28 -10.89
C TRP A 667 -20.85 -0.98 -9.75
N ARG A 668 -20.38 -0.21 -8.76
CA ARG A 668 -19.67 -0.77 -7.60
C ARG A 668 -20.54 -1.77 -6.85
N ASN A 669 -21.85 -1.52 -6.76
CA ASN A 669 -22.80 -2.44 -6.15
C ASN A 669 -23.03 -3.70 -7.02
N ASP A 670 -23.19 -3.54 -8.33
CA ASP A 670 -23.43 -4.64 -9.27
C ASP A 670 -22.26 -5.62 -9.36
N VAL A 671 -21.05 -5.17 -9.06
CA VAL A 671 -19.84 -6.00 -9.09
C VAL A 671 -19.66 -6.81 -7.79
N VAL A 672 -20.35 -6.49 -6.69
CA VAL A 672 -20.18 -7.19 -5.39
C VAL A 672 -20.32 -8.72 -5.50
N PRO A 673 -21.36 -9.29 -6.17
CA PRO A 673 -21.47 -10.75 -6.29
C PRO A 673 -20.30 -11.38 -7.07
N ILE A 674 -19.71 -10.64 -8.01
CA ILE A 674 -18.53 -11.09 -8.76
C ILE A 674 -17.31 -11.12 -7.83
N LEU A 675 -17.15 -10.12 -6.96
CA LEU A 675 -16.08 -10.09 -5.96
C LEU A 675 -16.19 -11.24 -4.98
N GLU A 676 -17.39 -11.49 -4.44
CA GLU A 676 -17.63 -12.60 -3.52
C GLU A 676 -17.37 -13.96 -4.19
N ALA A 677 -17.76 -14.14 -5.45
CA ALA A 677 -17.49 -15.34 -6.21
C ALA A 677 -15.99 -15.53 -6.50
N ASP A 678 -15.27 -14.45 -6.81
CA ASP A 678 -13.82 -14.48 -7.07
C ASP A 678 -13.01 -14.79 -5.79
N ASP A 679 -13.41 -14.18 -4.66
CA ASP A 679 -12.84 -14.47 -3.34
C ASP A 679 -13.08 -15.93 -2.94
N LYS A 680 -14.31 -16.42 -3.13
CA LYS A 680 -14.66 -17.82 -2.88
C LYS A 680 -13.86 -18.78 -3.75
N PHE A 681 -13.73 -18.49 -5.05
CA PHE A 681 -12.92 -19.29 -5.98
C PHE A 681 -11.46 -19.33 -5.55
N THR A 682 -10.88 -18.18 -5.18
CA THR A 682 -9.50 -18.11 -4.71
C THR A 682 -9.31 -18.94 -3.44
N ALA A 683 -10.21 -18.81 -2.45
CA ALA A 683 -10.15 -19.60 -1.22
C ALA A 683 -10.28 -21.11 -1.48
N GLN A 684 -11.14 -21.51 -2.43
CA GLN A 684 -11.31 -22.91 -2.84
C GLN A 684 -10.08 -23.46 -3.56
N VAL A 685 -9.49 -22.70 -4.49
CA VAL A 685 -8.24 -23.09 -5.16
C VAL A 685 -7.13 -23.23 -4.13
N THR A 686 -6.93 -22.25 -3.24
CA THR A 686 -5.92 -22.34 -2.18
C THR A 686 -6.16 -23.55 -1.27
N ALA A 687 -7.41 -23.80 -0.86
CA ALA A 687 -7.74 -24.96 -0.04
C ALA A 687 -7.50 -26.29 -0.76
N LEU A 688 -7.61 -26.35 -2.08
CA LEU A 688 -7.32 -27.55 -2.88
C LEU A 688 -5.82 -27.76 -3.13
N THR A 689 -5.05 -26.69 -3.32
CA THR A 689 -3.66 -26.78 -3.81
C THR A 689 -2.59 -26.52 -2.77
N ASN A 690 -2.91 -25.86 -1.64
CA ASN A 690 -1.93 -25.50 -0.62
C ASN A 690 -2.22 -26.23 0.69
N PRO A 691 -1.55 -27.37 0.95
CA PRO A 691 -1.70 -28.15 2.18
C PRO A 691 -1.48 -27.33 3.45
N LEU A 692 -0.45 -26.46 3.47
CA LEU A 692 -0.14 -25.60 4.62
C LEU A 692 -1.29 -24.63 4.94
N ALA A 693 -1.77 -23.90 3.93
CA ALA A 693 -2.84 -22.93 4.10
C ALA A 693 -4.17 -23.63 4.45
N ALA A 694 -4.45 -24.79 3.85
CA ALA A 694 -5.62 -25.59 4.17
C ALA A 694 -5.59 -26.11 5.61
N TYR A 695 -4.41 -26.52 6.10
CA TYR A 695 -4.23 -27.00 7.47
C TYR A 695 -4.51 -25.89 8.48
N ASP A 696 -3.89 -24.72 8.30
CA ASP A 696 -4.11 -23.56 9.15
C ASP A 696 -5.58 -23.12 9.15
N ALA A 697 -6.21 -23.09 7.97
CA ALA A 697 -7.63 -22.79 7.83
C ALA A 697 -8.52 -23.85 8.51
N ALA A 698 -8.17 -25.13 8.45
CA ALA A 698 -8.91 -26.20 9.13
C ALA A 698 -8.79 -26.17 10.66
N GLN A 699 -7.73 -25.56 11.20
CA GLN A 699 -7.57 -25.34 12.63
C GLN A 699 -8.27 -24.07 13.15
N ASP A 700 -8.49 -23.09 12.27
CA ASP A 700 -9.12 -21.81 12.61
C ASP A 700 -10.62 -21.98 12.91
N ALA A 701 -11.04 -21.59 14.11
CA ALA A 701 -12.44 -21.62 14.53
C ALA A 701 -13.36 -20.70 13.70
N GLY A 702 -12.80 -19.71 13.01
CA GLY A 702 -13.51 -18.84 12.07
C GLY A 702 -13.88 -19.54 10.76
N THR A 703 -13.11 -20.55 10.34
CA THR A 703 -13.35 -21.31 9.11
C THR A 703 -14.32 -22.44 9.39
N ARG A 704 -15.44 -22.43 8.66
CA ARG A 704 -16.57 -23.33 8.93
C ARG A 704 -16.62 -24.53 7.99
N HIS A 705 -15.90 -24.45 6.88
CA HIS A 705 -16.01 -25.37 5.75
C HIS A 705 -14.90 -26.42 5.72
N LEU A 706 -13.85 -26.28 6.52
CA LEU A 706 -12.70 -27.16 6.57
C LEU A 706 -12.56 -27.78 7.96
N ALA A 707 -12.05 -29.00 8.03
CA ALA A 707 -11.71 -29.66 9.29
C ALA A 707 -10.52 -30.60 9.13
N LEU A 708 -9.76 -30.74 10.21
CA LEU A 708 -8.78 -31.82 10.34
C LEU A 708 -9.49 -33.13 10.68
N ALA A 709 -9.02 -34.21 10.07
CA ALA A 709 -9.50 -35.55 10.31
C ALA A 709 -8.32 -36.52 10.44
N ARG A 710 -8.52 -37.61 11.18
CA ARG A 710 -7.55 -38.69 11.31
C ARG A 710 -8.20 -40.02 10.95
N VAL A 711 -7.51 -40.85 10.19
CA VAL A 711 -7.97 -42.19 9.84
C VAL A 711 -7.70 -43.12 11.02
N ILE A 712 -8.76 -43.69 11.60
CA ILE A 712 -8.68 -44.57 12.77
C ILE A 712 -8.95 -46.04 12.44
N ASN A 713 -9.58 -46.31 11.29
CA ASN A 713 -9.75 -47.64 10.73
C ASN A 713 -9.83 -47.52 9.20
N ASP A 714 -9.29 -48.48 8.47
CA ASP A 714 -9.28 -48.52 6.99
C ASP A 714 -10.35 -49.47 6.41
N ALA A 715 -10.85 -50.43 7.20
CA ALA A 715 -11.91 -51.35 6.78
C ALA A 715 -12.93 -51.65 7.92
N PRO A 716 -14.14 -51.05 7.91
CA PRO A 716 -14.57 -49.95 7.03
C PRO A 716 -13.82 -48.65 7.36
N LEU A 717 -13.57 -47.83 6.33
CA LEU A 717 -12.91 -46.54 6.48
C LEU A 717 -13.65 -45.67 7.50
N THR A 718 -12.93 -45.29 8.56
CA THR A 718 -13.47 -44.54 9.69
C THR A 718 -12.58 -43.36 9.99
N LEU A 719 -13.19 -42.18 10.07
CA LEU A 719 -12.52 -40.91 10.33
C LEU A 719 -12.92 -40.38 11.72
N GLU A 720 -11.93 -39.89 12.44
CA GLU A 720 -12.13 -39.01 13.59
C GLU A 720 -11.97 -37.56 13.12
N ILE A 721 -13.03 -36.75 13.19
CA ILE A 721 -13.04 -35.38 12.62
C ILE A 721 -13.08 -34.33 13.74
N ASP A 722 -12.10 -33.42 13.78
CA ASP A 722 -12.06 -32.31 14.73
C ASP A 722 -12.96 -31.15 14.29
N SER A 723 -14.28 -31.41 14.25
CA SER A 723 -15.28 -30.39 13.96
C SER A 723 -16.54 -30.57 14.79
N ARG A 724 -17.23 -29.47 15.05
CA ARG A 724 -18.60 -29.47 15.59
C ARG A 724 -19.67 -29.28 14.51
N ARG A 725 -19.25 -28.93 13.28
CA ARG A 725 -20.15 -28.58 12.17
C ARG A 725 -20.20 -29.69 11.11
N ILE A 726 -19.04 -30.25 10.80
CA ILE A 726 -18.92 -31.41 9.92
C ILE A 726 -19.07 -32.64 10.82
N GLY A 727 -20.18 -33.35 10.64
CA GLY A 727 -20.53 -34.50 11.47
C GLY A 727 -21.44 -35.49 10.76
N ASP A 728 -22.36 -36.11 11.50
CA ASP A 728 -23.30 -37.08 10.94
C ASP A 728 -24.10 -36.48 9.79
N GLU A 729 -24.38 -37.28 8.75
CA GLU A 729 -25.06 -36.89 7.51
C GLU A 729 -24.35 -35.78 6.71
N SER A 730 -23.22 -35.26 7.19
CA SER A 730 -22.45 -34.27 6.44
C SER A 730 -21.77 -34.95 5.27
N ARG A 731 -21.95 -34.37 4.10
CA ARG A 731 -21.28 -34.80 2.88
C ARG A 731 -19.95 -34.07 2.74
N ILE A 732 -18.87 -34.83 2.62
CA ILE A 732 -17.51 -34.28 2.62
C ILE A 732 -16.73 -34.65 1.37
N VAL A 733 -15.70 -33.87 1.10
CA VAL A 733 -14.63 -34.18 0.14
C VAL A 733 -13.28 -34.12 0.85
N ALA A 734 -12.41 -35.12 0.61
CA ALA A 734 -11.03 -35.05 1.10
C ALA A 734 -10.19 -34.17 0.16
N LEU A 735 -9.41 -33.26 0.74
CA LEU A 735 -8.58 -32.30 0.02
C LEU A 735 -7.09 -32.67 0.08
N HIS A 736 -6.62 -33.10 1.26
CA HIS A 736 -5.20 -33.40 1.51
C HIS A 736 -5.04 -34.66 2.34
N GLN A 737 -3.92 -35.35 2.14
CA GLN A 737 -3.47 -36.50 2.95
C GLN A 737 -2.00 -36.31 3.30
N ASN A 738 -1.66 -36.29 4.59
CA ASN A 738 -0.28 -36.19 5.10
C ASN A 738 0.55 -35.06 4.45
N GLY A 739 -0.07 -33.89 4.24
CA GLY A 739 0.58 -32.74 3.60
C GLY A 739 0.68 -32.81 2.07
N TYR A 740 0.05 -33.79 1.42
CA TYR A 740 -0.06 -33.89 -0.03
C TYR A 740 -1.46 -33.50 -0.52
N ALA A 741 -1.53 -32.67 -1.55
CA ALA A 741 -2.79 -32.22 -2.16
C ALA A 741 -3.39 -33.29 -3.07
N LEU A 742 -4.57 -33.81 -2.73
CA LEU A 742 -5.22 -34.89 -3.48
C LEU A 742 -5.62 -34.47 -4.90
N VAL A 743 -5.82 -33.17 -5.14
CA VAL A 743 -6.09 -32.65 -6.49
C VAL A 743 -4.92 -32.88 -7.46
N GLU A 744 -3.72 -33.14 -6.93
CA GLU A 744 -2.50 -33.32 -7.69
C GLU A 744 -2.19 -34.79 -8.02
N THR A 745 -2.96 -35.76 -7.49
CA THR A 745 -2.77 -37.21 -7.79
C THR A 745 -3.11 -37.51 -9.24
N ASP A 746 -2.49 -38.53 -9.82
CA ASP A 746 -2.62 -38.86 -11.24
C ASP A 746 -4.06 -39.18 -11.67
N GLU A 747 -4.88 -39.78 -10.80
CA GLU A 747 -6.28 -40.13 -11.10
C GLU A 747 -7.18 -38.91 -11.23
N VAL A 748 -6.88 -37.81 -10.55
CA VAL A 748 -7.72 -36.61 -10.56
C VAL A 748 -7.58 -35.88 -11.89
N THR A 749 -8.72 -35.54 -12.49
CA THR A 749 -8.79 -34.77 -13.73
C THR A 749 -9.60 -33.50 -13.54
N VAL A 750 -9.10 -32.40 -14.10
CA VAL A 750 -9.74 -31.08 -14.08
C VAL A 750 -10.23 -30.74 -15.49
N GLN A 751 -11.53 -30.56 -15.65
CA GLN A 751 -12.14 -30.17 -16.93
C GLN A 751 -12.86 -28.83 -16.80
N ALA A 752 -12.47 -27.86 -17.62
CA ALA A 752 -13.20 -26.59 -17.71
C ALA A 752 -14.57 -26.79 -18.38
N GLN A 753 -15.60 -26.23 -17.75
CA GLN A 753 -16.96 -26.17 -18.28
C GLN A 753 -17.40 -24.71 -18.40
N LYS A 754 -18.60 -24.46 -18.94
CA LYS A 754 -19.11 -23.10 -19.17
C LYS A 754 -19.21 -22.27 -17.88
N GLY A 755 -19.62 -22.87 -16.76
CA GLY A 755 -19.84 -22.18 -15.48
C GLY A 755 -19.08 -22.75 -14.28
N SER A 756 -18.26 -23.78 -14.49
CA SER A 756 -17.57 -24.50 -13.42
C SER A 756 -16.32 -25.20 -13.94
N PHE A 757 -15.50 -25.67 -13.01
CA PHE A 757 -14.43 -26.62 -13.24
C PHE A 757 -14.84 -27.94 -12.60
N LYS A 758 -14.93 -28.99 -13.41
CA LYS A 758 -15.28 -30.33 -12.95
C LYS A 758 -14.00 -31.05 -12.54
N LEU A 759 -13.90 -31.41 -11.27
CA LEU A 759 -12.84 -32.24 -10.70
C LEU A 759 -13.39 -33.65 -10.54
N SER A 760 -12.91 -34.59 -11.36
CA SER A 760 -13.33 -36.00 -11.27
C SER A 760 -12.33 -36.79 -10.42
N HIS A 761 -12.80 -37.89 -9.83
CA HIS A 761 -11.99 -38.81 -9.00
C HIS A 761 -11.51 -38.23 -7.67
N MET A 762 -12.08 -37.11 -7.22
CA MET A 762 -11.92 -36.65 -5.83
C MET A 762 -12.69 -37.60 -4.87
N PRO A 763 -12.14 -37.94 -3.69
CA PRO A 763 -12.84 -38.79 -2.72
C PRO A 763 -13.99 -38.02 -2.04
N ILE A 764 -15.23 -38.40 -2.34
CA ILE A 764 -16.45 -37.71 -1.89
C ILE A 764 -17.43 -38.74 -1.33
N GLY A 765 -18.07 -38.43 -0.19
CA GLY A 765 -19.14 -39.26 0.37
C GLY A 765 -19.74 -38.69 1.64
N GLU A 766 -20.84 -39.29 2.08
CA GLU A 766 -21.54 -38.92 3.30
C GLU A 766 -20.95 -39.62 4.53
N LEU A 767 -20.94 -38.92 5.67
CA LEU A 767 -20.53 -39.43 6.96
C LEU A 767 -21.70 -40.10 7.69
N THR A 768 -21.43 -41.25 8.30
CA THR A 768 -22.41 -41.95 9.17
C THR A 768 -21.84 -42.14 10.56
N ALA A 769 -22.53 -41.62 11.58
CA ALA A 769 -22.13 -41.75 12.97
C ALA A 769 -22.08 -43.21 13.43
N LEU A 770 -21.03 -43.56 14.18
CA LEU A 770 -20.87 -44.90 14.76
C LEU A 770 -21.54 -45.06 16.13
N GLY A 771 -22.19 -44.01 16.65
CA GLY A 771 -22.98 -44.01 17.89
C GLY A 771 -22.21 -44.22 19.20
N THR A 772 -20.97 -44.70 19.15
CA THR A 772 -20.17 -45.11 20.33
C THR A 772 -19.16 -44.06 20.80
N HIS A 773 -18.66 -43.22 19.89
CA HIS A 773 -17.71 -42.15 20.20
C HIS A 773 -18.13 -40.86 19.51
N PRO A 774 -18.14 -39.72 20.21
CA PRO A 774 -18.39 -38.44 19.57
C PRO A 774 -17.28 -38.18 18.55
N ARG A 775 -17.65 -37.68 17.35
CA ARG A 775 -16.74 -37.32 16.24
C ARG A 775 -16.12 -38.48 15.44
N GLN A 776 -16.51 -39.73 15.68
CA GLN A 776 -16.09 -40.85 14.85
C GLN A 776 -17.19 -41.23 13.87
N TYR A 777 -16.85 -41.22 12.59
CA TYR A 777 -17.78 -41.43 11.49
C TYR A 777 -17.25 -42.49 10.55
N ARG A 778 -18.12 -43.40 10.13
CA ARG A 778 -17.88 -44.24 8.96
C ARG A 778 -17.98 -43.36 7.72
N TRP A 779 -17.05 -43.52 6.80
CA TRP A 779 -17.06 -42.83 5.52
C TRP A 779 -16.88 -43.84 4.40
N SER A 780 -17.73 -43.79 3.39
CA SER A 780 -17.68 -44.68 2.22
C SER A 780 -17.63 -43.82 0.97
N PRO A 781 -16.46 -43.22 0.67
CA PRO A 781 -16.33 -42.34 -0.48
C PRO A 781 -16.53 -43.11 -1.78
N HIS A 782 -17.05 -42.42 -2.79
CA HIS A 782 -17.33 -43.02 -4.11
C HIS A 782 -16.06 -43.50 -4.82
N HIS A 783 -14.98 -42.73 -4.68
CA HIS A 783 -13.64 -43.12 -5.13
C HIS A 783 -12.81 -43.46 -3.89
N ASP A 784 -12.18 -44.62 -3.89
CA ASP A 784 -11.33 -45.07 -2.79
C ASP A 784 -10.06 -44.20 -2.73
N PRO A 785 -9.83 -43.45 -1.62
CA PRO A 785 -8.65 -42.61 -1.50
C PRO A 785 -7.37 -43.40 -1.15
N GLY A 786 -7.45 -44.70 -0.85
CA GLY A 786 -6.27 -45.49 -0.45
C GLY A 786 -5.70 -45.09 0.92
N PHE A 787 -6.54 -44.53 1.79
CA PHE A 787 -6.14 -44.09 3.14
C PHE A 787 -5.79 -45.25 4.06
N THR A 788 -4.82 -45.04 4.94
CA THR A 788 -4.35 -46.00 5.93
C THR A 788 -4.52 -45.48 7.35
N VAL A 789 -4.59 -46.39 8.32
CA VAL A 789 -4.70 -46.02 9.74
C VAL A 789 -3.53 -45.13 10.16
N GLY A 790 -3.85 -43.96 10.72
CA GLY A 790 -2.88 -42.97 11.17
C GLY A 790 -2.75 -41.76 10.24
N ASP A 791 -3.26 -41.83 9.00
CA ASP A 791 -3.20 -40.70 8.08
C ASP A 791 -3.93 -39.47 8.62
N GLU A 792 -3.30 -38.31 8.46
CA GLU A 792 -3.89 -37.00 8.70
C GLU A 792 -4.51 -36.49 7.41
N VAL A 793 -5.79 -36.14 7.46
CA VAL A 793 -6.59 -35.76 6.30
C VAL A 793 -7.21 -34.39 6.55
N ILE A 794 -7.23 -33.56 5.52
CA ILE A 794 -8.03 -32.32 5.53
C ILE A 794 -9.27 -32.57 4.71
N VAL A 795 -10.44 -32.40 5.34
CA VAL A 795 -11.74 -32.57 4.70
C VAL A 795 -12.47 -31.25 4.60
N ALA A 796 -13.29 -31.12 3.56
CA ALA A 796 -14.17 -29.98 3.38
C ALA A 796 -15.63 -30.40 3.30
N ASP A 797 -16.52 -29.53 3.77
CA ASP A 797 -17.95 -29.62 3.51
C ASP A 797 -18.19 -29.51 1.99
N PHE A 798 -18.82 -30.53 1.40
CA PHE A 798 -19.09 -30.59 -0.04
C PHE A 798 -19.92 -29.39 -0.50
N SER A 799 -20.86 -28.92 0.32
CA SER A 799 -21.76 -27.81 0.00
C SER A 799 -21.04 -26.47 -0.16
N TRP A 800 -19.82 -26.35 0.38
CA TRP A 800 -18.98 -25.18 0.15
C TRP A 800 -18.61 -25.06 -1.33
N PHE A 801 -18.36 -26.19 -1.99
CA PHE A 801 -18.02 -26.25 -3.41
C PHE A 801 -19.25 -26.33 -4.31
N SER A 802 -20.14 -27.29 -4.05
CA SER A 802 -21.17 -27.71 -5.00
C SER A 802 -22.45 -28.21 -4.34
N ASP A 803 -23.55 -28.09 -5.06
CA ASP A 803 -24.87 -28.64 -4.77
C ASP A 803 -25.21 -29.89 -5.62
N ASN A 804 -24.23 -30.43 -6.36
CA ASN A 804 -24.41 -31.64 -7.17
C ASN A 804 -24.97 -32.78 -6.31
N LYS A 805 -25.87 -33.61 -6.86
CA LYS A 805 -26.45 -34.75 -6.13
C LYS A 805 -25.59 -36.02 -6.12
N SER A 806 -24.62 -36.14 -7.02
CA SER A 806 -23.77 -37.33 -7.18
C SER A 806 -22.37 -37.11 -6.61
N ASP A 807 -21.76 -38.17 -6.08
CA ASP A 807 -20.39 -38.21 -5.51
C ASP A 807 -19.28 -38.42 -6.54
N VAL A 808 -19.63 -38.48 -7.82
CA VAL A 808 -18.70 -38.87 -8.89
C VAL A 808 -17.69 -37.75 -9.21
N TRP A 809 -18.09 -36.49 -9.03
CA TRP A 809 -17.25 -35.31 -9.30
C TRP A 809 -17.61 -34.13 -8.42
N LEU A 810 -16.62 -33.29 -8.15
CA LEU A 810 -16.75 -32.00 -7.50
C LEU A 810 -16.83 -30.91 -8.57
N ASN A 811 -17.76 -29.96 -8.44
CA ASN A 811 -17.78 -28.76 -9.27
C ASN A 811 -17.31 -27.56 -8.45
N MET A 812 -16.25 -26.90 -8.92
CA MET A 812 -15.85 -25.59 -8.41
C MET A 812 -16.39 -24.51 -9.34
N ASN A 813 -17.14 -23.55 -8.82
CA ASN A 813 -17.77 -22.52 -9.64
C ASN A 813 -16.73 -21.61 -10.30
N ARG A 814 -16.91 -21.34 -11.59
CA ARG A 814 -16.11 -20.38 -12.34
C ARG A 814 -16.72 -18.99 -12.13
N PRO A 815 -16.00 -18.03 -11.52
CA PRO A 815 -16.58 -16.71 -11.29
C PRO A 815 -16.94 -16.03 -12.63
N SER A 816 -18.05 -15.31 -12.70
CA SER A 816 -18.48 -14.62 -13.91
C SER A 816 -17.65 -13.36 -14.18
N VAL A 817 -17.79 -12.74 -15.35
CA VAL A 817 -17.24 -11.41 -15.66
C VAL A 817 -18.33 -10.35 -15.61
N ASP A 818 -17.94 -9.08 -15.52
CA ASP A 818 -18.88 -7.96 -15.64
C ASP A 818 -19.58 -8.03 -17.01
N SER A 819 -20.91 -8.09 -16.97
CA SER A 819 -21.78 -8.15 -18.14
C SER A 819 -22.81 -7.02 -18.17
N SER A 820 -22.84 -6.19 -17.12
CA SER A 820 -23.79 -5.09 -16.96
C SER A 820 -23.18 -3.77 -17.41
N SER A 821 -21.91 -3.53 -17.07
CA SER A 821 -21.27 -2.22 -17.22
C SER A 821 -19.94 -2.30 -17.97
N ALA A 822 -19.86 -3.29 -18.85
CA ALA A 822 -18.70 -3.51 -19.67
C ALA A 822 -19.16 -3.97 -21.06
N PRO A 823 -18.32 -3.82 -22.09
CA PRO A 823 -18.75 -4.10 -23.44
C PRO A 823 -19.20 -5.55 -23.60
N LYS A 824 -20.38 -5.75 -24.20
CA LYS A 824 -20.95 -7.07 -24.46
C LYS A 824 -20.23 -7.72 -25.65
N PRO A 825 -20.30 -9.06 -25.80
CA PRO A 825 -19.71 -9.73 -26.96
C PRO A 825 -20.30 -9.26 -28.31
N THR A 826 -21.52 -8.73 -28.28
CA THR A 826 -22.24 -8.21 -29.44
C THR A 826 -21.98 -6.72 -29.71
N CYS A 827 -21.21 -6.03 -28.85
CA CYS A 827 -20.88 -4.62 -29.07
C CYS A 827 -19.85 -4.49 -30.20
N THR A 828 -20.13 -3.59 -31.13
CA THR A 828 -19.27 -3.16 -32.24
C THR A 828 -18.87 -1.69 -32.05
N PRO A 829 -17.87 -1.18 -32.78
CA PRO A 829 -17.51 0.24 -32.73
C PRO A 829 -18.69 1.20 -32.98
N ASP A 830 -19.65 0.80 -33.81
CA ASP A 830 -20.81 1.62 -34.16
C ASP A 830 -21.99 1.46 -33.19
N SER A 831 -21.96 0.48 -32.27
CA SER A 831 -23.11 0.17 -31.40
C SER A 831 -23.59 1.36 -30.57
N PHE A 832 -22.67 2.18 -30.05
CA PHE A 832 -23.05 3.38 -29.30
C PHE A 832 -23.61 4.47 -30.22
N ILE A 833 -23.12 4.58 -31.46
CA ILE A 833 -23.59 5.59 -32.42
C ILE A 833 -25.01 5.26 -32.88
N ASP A 834 -25.27 3.98 -33.16
CA ASP A 834 -26.55 3.49 -33.65
C ASP A 834 -27.64 3.52 -32.58
N ASP A 835 -27.30 3.22 -31.32
CA ASP A 835 -28.23 3.20 -30.19
C ASP A 835 -27.58 3.71 -28.88
N PRO A 836 -27.40 5.04 -28.74
CA PRO A 836 -26.75 5.62 -27.56
C PRO A 836 -27.45 5.28 -26.26
N ALA A 837 -28.78 5.16 -26.27
CA ALA A 837 -29.59 4.96 -25.07
C ALA A 837 -29.32 3.60 -24.41
N ASN A 838 -29.21 2.54 -25.20
CA ASN A 838 -28.94 1.19 -24.70
C ASN A 838 -27.44 0.92 -24.47
N HIS A 839 -26.57 1.70 -25.10
CA HIS A 839 -25.12 1.49 -25.05
C HIS A 839 -24.35 2.48 -24.15
N GLN A 840 -25.03 3.47 -23.55
CA GLN A 840 -24.41 4.47 -22.67
C GLN A 840 -23.60 3.87 -21.49
N TRP A 841 -23.97 2.68 -21.01
CA TRP A 841 -23.35 2.03 -19.85
C TRP A 841 -22.40 0.88 -20.19
N CYS A 842 -22.41 0.37 -21.42
CA CYS A 842 -21.62 -0.82 -21.78
C CYS A 842 -20.46 -0.52 -22.74
N CYS A 843 -20.67 0.31 -23.77
CA CYS A 843 -19.65 0.56 -24.80
C CYS A 843 -19.62 2.01 -25.29
N LYS A 844 -20.00 2.97 -24.44
CA LYS A 844 -19.80 4.40 -24.74
C LYS A 844 -18.29 4.71 -24.79
N PRO A 845 -17.76 5.17 -25.93
CA PRO A 845 -16.34 5.48 -26.06
C PRO A 845 -15.97 6.73 -25.24
N HIS A 846 -14.72 6.80 -24.78
CA HIS A 846 -14.20 7.93 -24.00
C HIS A 846 -14.31 9.25 -24.73
N GLU A 847 -14.12 9.24 -26.05
CA GLU A 847 -14.25 10.40 -26.92
C GLU A 847 -15.66 11.02 -26.80
N ALA A 848 -16.70 10.18 -26.73
CA ALA A 848 -18.08 10.64 -26.54
C ALA A 848 -18.38 11.01 -25.08
N ALA A 849 -17.91 10.21 -24.12
CA ALA A 849 -18.14 10.45 -22.69
C ALA A 849 -17.50 11.76 -22.21
N GLU A 850 -16.24 11.99 -22.59
CA GLU A 850 -15.51 13.19 -22.20
C GLU A 850 -15.93 14.42 -23.02
N ALA A 851 -16.47 14.24 -24.23
CA ALA A 851 -17.12 15.33 -24.95
C ALA A 851 -18.39 15.83 -24.26
N GLU A 852 -19.27 14.92 -23.82
CA GLU A 852 -20.46 15.28 -23.03
C GLU A 852 -20.07 15.95 -21.71
N TRP A 853 -19.07 15.41 -21.01
CA TRP A 853 -18.60 16.02 -19.76
C TRP A 853 -17.98 17.41 -19.99
N SER A 854 -17.23 17.59 -21.08
CA SER A 854 -16.72 18.90 -21.50
C SER A 854 -17.86 19.91 -21.72
N ASP A 855 -18.94 19.49 -22.37
CA ASP A 855 -20.13 20.32 -22.59
C ASP A 855 -20.84 20.65 -21.26
N ILE A 856 -20.98 19.68 -20.34
CA ILE A 856 -21.51 19.91 -18.99
C ILE A 856 -20.66 20.95 -18.23
N LEU A 857 -19.33 20.82 -18.26
CA LEU A 857 -18.43 21.78 -17.59
C LEU A 857 -18.55 23.18 -18.20
N ALA A 858 -18.69 23.29 -19.53
CA ALA A 858 -18.90 24.56 -20.20
C ALA A 858 -20.23 25.22 -19.79
N ASP A 859 -21.32 24.46 -19.71
CA ASP A 859 -22.62 24.97 -19.28
C ASP A 859 -22.59 25.44 -17.82
N ARG A 860 -21.92 24.67 -16.94
CA ARG A 860 -21.71 25.08 -15.54
C ARG A 860 -20.89 26.36 -15.45
N ARG A 861 -19.86 26.53 -16.27
CA ARG A 861 -19.09 27.78 -16.37
C ARG A 861 -19.96 28.94 -16.86
N ALA A 862 -20.81 28.72 -17.86
CA ALA A 862 -21.71 29.75 -18.39
C ALA A 862 -22.75 30.21 -17.35
N ARG A 863 -23.21 29.30 -16.47
CA ARG A 863 -24.06 29.64 -15.31
C ARG A 863 -23.29 30.25 -14.13
N GLY A 864 -21.97 30.41 -14.26
CA GLY A 864 -21.10 30.92 -13.22
C GLY A 864 -20.82 29.94 -12.08
N GLU A 865 -21.30 28.69 -12.15
CA GLU A 865 -21.15 27.70 -11.07
C GLU A 865 -19.71 27.28 -10.82
N LEU A 866 -18.85 27.35 -11.84
CA LEU A 866 -17.41 27.05 -11.76
C LEU A 866 -16.56 28.32 -11.73
N ASN A 867 -17.16 29.48 -11.45
CA ASN A 867 -16.40 30.71 -11.26
C ASN A 867 -15.64 30.62 -9.93
N PRO A 868 -14.31 30.85 -9.89
CA PRO A 868 -13.54 30.90 -8.64
C PRO A 868 -14.07 31.91 -7.61
N GLN A 869 -14.93 32.85 -8.03
CA GLN A 869 -15.62 33.82 -7.18
C GLN A 869 -16.90 33.30 -6.51
N VAL A 870 -17.45 32.15 -6.93
CA VAL A 870 -18.59 31.52 -6.26
C VAL A 870 -18.16 30.94 -4.91
N TRP A 871 -19.01 31.11 -3.90
CA TRP A 871 -18.73 30.69 -2.53
C TRP A 871 -19.74 29.62 -2.05
N PRO A 872 -19.28 28.50 -1.45
CA PRO A 872 -17.88 28.09 -1.27
C PRO A 872 -17.19 27.75 -2.61
N PRO A 873 -15.85 27.76 -2.67
CA PRO A 873 -15.13 27.39 -3.89
C PRO A 873 -15.45 25.94 -4.29
N VAL A 874 -15.55 25.70 -5.59
CA VAL A 874 -15.84 24.37 -6.12
C VAL A 874 -14.61 23.47 -6.02
N LEU A 875 -14.80 22.25 -5.57
CA LEU A 875 -13.74 21.25 -5.42
C LEU A 875 -13.59 20.43 -6.69
N ASP A 876 -12.35 20.24 -7.15
CA ASP A 876 -12.04 19.34 -8.26
C ASP A 876 -12.16 17.88 -7.81
N SER A 877 -13.26 17.23 -8.18
CA SER A 877 -13.48 15.81 -7.87
C SER A 877 -12.74 14.86 -8.79
N ASP A 878 -12.30 15.31 -9.97
CA ASP A 878 -11.58 14.47 -10.94
C ASP A 878 -10.08 14.36 -10.56
N ALA A 879 -9.52 15.45 -9.99
CA ALA A 879 -8.17 15.54 -9.45
C ALA A 879 -7.08 15.01 -10.41
N PHE A 880 -7.26 15.26 -11.72
CA PHE A 880 -6.30 14.82 -12.72
C PHE A 880 -4.95 15.55 -12.59
N ASP A 881 -3.89 14.91 -13.05
CA ASP A 881 -2.56 15.51 -13.18
C ASP A 881 -2.52 16.54 -14.31
N VAL A 882 -3.25 17.64 -14.16
CA VAL A 882 -3.28 18.73 -15.12
C VAL A 882 -2.75 19.99 -14.46
N ASN A 883 -1.70 20.53 -15.05
CA ASN A 883 -1.14 21.81 -14.63
C ASN A 883 -1.68 22.95 -15.50
N ALA A 884 -1.77 24.14 -14.92
CA ALA A 884 -1.98 25.35 -15.71
C ALA A 884 -0.76 25.66 -16.60
N ALA A 885 -0.96 26.41 -17.68
CA ALA A 885 0.09 26.70 -18.64
C ALA A 885 1.28 27.49 -18.06
N ASP A 886 1.03 28.29 -17.03
CA ASP A 886 1.99 29.09 -16.30
C ASP A 886 2.40 28.46 -14.95
N GLU A 887 1.91 27.25 -14.64
CA GLU A 887 2.24 26.56 -13.40
C GLU A 887 3.64 25.94 -13.48
N SER A 888 4.63 26.73 -13.06
CA SER A 888 5.99 26.25 -12.81
C SER A 888 6.14 25.93 -11.33
N LEU A 889 6.03 24.65 -10.99
CA LEU A 889 6.40 24.19 -9.66
C LEU A 889 7.92 24.18 -9.50
N PRO A 890 8.44 24.55 -8.33
CA PRO A 890 9.85 24.48 -8.03
C PRO A 890 10.30 23.02 -7.99
N ASP A 891 11.50 22.78 -8.51
CA ASP A 891 12.08 21.46 -8.64
C ASP A 891 12.86 21.10 -7.37
N PRO A 892 12.51 20.01 -6.66
CA PRO A 892 13.22 19.61 -5.43
C PRO A 892 14.72 19.36 -5.62
N ALA A 893 15.16 19.09 -6.85
CA ALA A 893 16.55 18.85 -7.21
C ALA A 893 17.24 20.10 -7.83
N ASP A 894 16.71 21.31 -7.60
CA ASP A 894 17.26 22.57 -8.12
C ASP A 894 18.57 23.02 -7.44
N ARG A 895 18.90 22.44 -6.29
CA ARG A 895 20.07 22.79 -5.45
C ARG A 895 20.76 21.54 -4.93
N PRO A 896 22.01 21.68 -4.43
CA PRO A 896 22.69 20.63 -3.70
C PRO A 896 21.88 20.17 -2.48
N ALA A 897 22.06 18.90 -2.13
CA ALA A 897 21.41 18.27 -1.01
C ALA A 897 21.64 19.00 0.32
N THR A 898 20.60 19.07 1.14
CA THR A 898 20.69 19.49 2.54
C THR A 898 20.38 18.29 3.43
N GLN A 899 21.17 18.10 4.50
CA GLN A 899 20.95 17.00 5.43
C GLN A 899 19.70 17.28 6.27
N PRO A 900 18.83 16.27 6.51
CA PRO A 900 17.79 16.39 7.51
C PRO A 900 18.42 16.56 8.91
N PRO A 901 17.74 17.25 9.85
CA PRO A 901 18.15 17.28 11.24
C PRO A 901 18.25 15.86 11.82
N ASP A 902 19.23 15.63 12.71
CA ASP A 902 19.51 14.30 13.26
C ASP A 902 18.34 13.76 14.10
N GLU A 903 17.56 14.62 14.73
CA GLU A 903 16.39 14.25 15.52
C GLU A 903 15.19 13.74 14.69
N LEU A 904 15.17 13.97 13.37
CA LEU A 904 14.06 13.54 12.51
C LEU A 904 14.31 12.15 11.92
N THR A 905 13.20 11.43 11.76
CA THR A 905 13.12 10.09 11.20
C THR A 905 12.17 10.07 10.01
N MET A 906 12.14 8.96 9.27
CA MET A 906 11.17 8.82 8.17
C MET A 906 9.71 8.94 8.66
N ASP A 907 9.44 8.54 9.91
CA ASP A 907 8.13 8.71 10.56
C ASP A 907 7.78 10.20 10.79
N ASP A 908 8.70 11.15 10.69
CA ASP A 908 8.38 12.58 10.80
C ASP A 908 8.01 13.20 9.44
N VAL A 909 8.43 12.56 8.35
CA VAL A 909 8.20 13.00 6.96
C VAL A 909 6.97 12.31 6.34
N GLU A 910 6.67 11.08 6.76
CA GLU A 910 5.47 10.30 6.42
C GLU A 910 4.38 10.36 7.49
#